data_AF-A0A836SVI3-F1
#
_entry.id   AF-A0A836SVI3-F1
#
_cell.length_a   1.000
_cell.length_b   1.000
_cell.length_c   1.000
_cell.angle_alpha   90.00
_cell.angle_beta   90.00
_cell.angle_gamma   90.00
#
_symmetry.space_group_name_H-M   'P 1'
#
loop_
_entity.id
_entity.type
_entity.pdbx_description
1 polymer ?
#
loop_
_entity_poly.entity_id
_entity_poly.type
_entity_poly.pdbx_seq_one_letter_code
_entity_poly.pdbx_strand_id
1 'polypeptide(L)'
;MKKKSFVILTLLALLVFTIYKMMMYEQSIREDHIITHYVEDESKPLIERISENEIREIVYDIDYRFKTGNTYFQIKPIEENNTKQWQKIFLKGVNLGVAVPGKFPTEFSLTFEQYVNWFEMIGKMNSNVIRIYTILPPGFYKALAYYNLRHQNKPLYIMHGVWAKVPEDENYFNTDYTRDFQKEIIDVIDVVHGKAVLKEKQGKAHGIYAVDVSNYIIGFLLGREWEPKSVSKTIKINKTSHYKGIFVSLPKGNPMEVWLAKMMDFAVRYETQTYHSQHPMSFVNWLPLDPMYHNTEFIENEKVREYDNDLVQIDFEKFNATEIYKSGIYAAYHVYPYYPDFIYLKKEYSNTVNHKGEKDNFFAYLQDLKQHTRGMPLVIAEYGLPSSRGISHFTPSGFNQGGHTEAKQAELSLTLTEDIFETDCAGAIYFEWTDEWFKHNWLVMDFEIPFNNRKLWHNMENPEQNFGILALENKKKIIDGNLNDWNNEQEIYQEKKVRIFADADPTYFYLSANITGFNFDKNNLYIAIDTYDKNKGDKKMPFSNKIFDYGFEFLCAFKSIDNAKLLVDEPYSVFTDIYNDNIPVYASKPNKNGTFIDELMLVNRGRETLFGEKTDSIINNRSSLVFGNSNKAETSNADWYWNNKTKKFELRLDWHLINVSDPSEKYVLDDKAATRVIEASQTDGFNIYFFVTDKKNNIVFQYPEYEPMFFTWDNWETPAYTERLKPIYDTLKNYFGSIKGDKDTIVFSNIEQEKFEIANYFEDRKAAISITFDNAGFSQYEYAFPLLNKYGLQADFSIIPELTENMPNVVNIDEGIKTKRIGYFQAKELIGKGNELAIQTVEEPINENNIFVPAINKELSVIHLKPHNNELEAENIFIRKHGNSKLKETIYSHNSINYSIINTNIDNREFDSILKTNTGKWNVFIYHHIYKDSTEIHHIKNETIEQYFMHFDKFRKQIRLARNTNFWIAPESKIYKYLYEKQHSEIEVERFDNLVFVKISNTLDPVGFNQELTIKYYTKSRFIKVTNSSTDGVYTNKKGYITFDLKPNETAKLEIIE
;
A
#
# COMPACT_ATOMS: atom_id res chain seq x y z
N MET A 1 -44.60 -48.95 25.59
CA MET A 1 -43.75 -47.80 25.18
C MET A 1 -42.87 -48.07 23.95
N LYS A 2 -42.24 -49.25 23.78
CA LYS A 2 -41.29 -49.52 22.66
C LYS A 2 -41.85 -49.38 21.23
N LYS A 3 -43.12 -49.72 20.95
CA LYS A 3 -43.71 -49.62 19.60
C LYS A 3 -43.94 -48.17 19.13
N LYS A 4 -44.34 -47.25 20.03
CA LYS A 4 -44.56 -45.85 19.66
C LYS A 4 -43.24 -45.13 19.36
N SER A 5 -42.20 -45.37 20.17
CA SER A 5 -40.87 -44.82 19.93
C SER A 5 -40.26 -45.34 18.62
N PHE A 6 -40.47 -46.62 18.29
CA PHE A 6 -40.04 -47.17 17.00
C PHE A 6 -40.73 -46.48 15.82
N VAL A 7 -42.06 -46.33 15.85
CA VAL A 7 -42.81 -45.65 14.78
C VAL A 7 -42.38 -44.19 14.63
N ILE A 8 -42.16 -43.47 15.73
CA ILE A 8 -41.67 -42.08 15.69
C ILE A 8 -40.26 -42.01 15.08
N LEU A 9 -39.34 -42.90 15.47
CA LEU A 9 -38.00 -42.96 14.87
C LEU A 9 -38.04 -43.29 13.39
N THR A 10 -38.91 -44.23 12.98
CA THR A 10 -39.08 -44.59 11.57
C THR A 10 -39.64 -43.43 10.75
N LEU A 11 -40.60 -42.69 11.29
CA LEU A 11 -41.15 -41.49 10.63
C LEU A 11 -40.14 -40.35 10.55
N LEU A 12 -39.33 -40.14 11.60
CA LEU A 12 -38.21 -39.19 11.58
C LEU A 12 -37.16 -39.57 10.54
N ALA A 13 -36.78 -40.86 10.47
CA ALA A 13 -35.84 -41.35 9.48
C ALA A 13 -36.38 -41.20 8.05
N LEU A 14 -37.67 -41.48 7.82
CA LEU A 14 -38.35 -41.27 6.54
C LEU A 14 -38.42 -39.79 6.16
N LEU A 15 -38.70 -38.90 7.11
CA LEU A 15 -38.72 -37.46 6.88
C LEU A 15 -37.32 -36.95 6.52
N VAL A 16 -36.29 -37.36 7.27
CA VAL A 16 -34.88 -37.02 6.97
C VAL A 16 -34.47 -37.53 5.60
N PHE A 17 -34.83 -38.78 5.26
CA PHE A 17 -34.54 -39.35 3.95
C PHE A 17 -35.28 -38.62 2.81
N THR A 18 -36.52 -38.22 3.04
CA THR A 18 -37.33 -37.49 2.05
C THR A 18 -36.78 -36.08 1.84
N ILE A 19 -36.44 -35.37 2.92
CA ILE A 19 -35.79 -34.06 2.85
C ILE A 19 -34.45 -34.18 2.12
N TYR A 20 -33.63 -35.18 2.46
CA TYR A 20 -32.36 -35.44 1.77
C TYR A 20 -32.56 -35.69 0.28
N LYS A 21 -33.55 -36.52 -0.11
CA LYS A 21 -33.87 -36.77 -1.52
C LYS A 21 -34.41 -35.54 -2.24
N MET A 22 -35.23 -34.72 -1.58
CA MET A 22 -35.71 -33.45 -2.12
C MET A 22 -34.57 -32.46 -2.32
N MET A 23 -33.65 -32.34 -1.35
CA MET A 23 -32.46 -31.51 -1.46
C MET A 23 -31.56 -31.97 -2.61
N MET A 24 -31.29 -33.28 -2.73
CA MET A 24 -30.51 -33.83 -3.83
C MET A 24 -31.18 -33.62 -5.20
N TYR A 25 -32.51 -33.71 -5.27
CA TYR A 25 -33.26 -33.52 -6.50
C TYR A 25 -33.37 -32.04 -6.89
N GLU A 26 -33.61 -31.15 -5.93
CA GLU A 26 -33.58 -29.71 -6.13
C GLU A 26 -32.17 -29.24 -6.52
N GLN A 27 -31.14 -29.80 -5.89
CA GLN A 27 -29.75 -29.58 -6.25
C GLN A 27 -29.47 -30.03 -7.69
N SER A 28 -29.89 -31.25 -8.07
CA SER A 28 -29.75 -31.75 -9.44
C SER A 28 -30.48 -30.87 -10.46
N ILE A 29 -31.72 -30.45 -10.18
CA ILE A 29 -32.49 -29.54 -11.06
C ILE A 29 -31.82 -28.18 -11.17
N ARG A 30 -31.33 -27.63 -10.06
CA ARG A 30 -30.63 -26.34 -10.04
C ARG A 30 -29.29 -26.44 -10.76
N GLU A 31 -28.54 -27.52 -10.58
CA GLU A 31 -27.32 -27.81 -11.35
C GLU A 31 -27.65 -27.90 -12.84
N ASP A 32 -28.67 -28.64 -13.24
CA ASP A 32 -29.13 -28.78 -14.64
C ASP A 32 -29.61 -27.44 -15.27
N HIS A 33 -30.15 -26.52 -14.47
CA HIS A 33 -30.59 -25.19 -14.92
C HIS A 33 -29.50 -24.10 -14.85
N ILE A 34 -28.41 -24.35 -14.13
CA ILE A 34 -27.31 -23.39 -13.93
C ILE A 34 -26.08 -23.79 -14.77
N ILE A 35 -26.08 -24.93 -15.52
CA ILE A 35 -24.93 -25.38 -16.32
C ILE A 35 -24.42 -24.26 -17.25
N THR A 36 -23.40 -23.55 -16.79
CA THR A 36 -22.53 -22.72 -17.60
C THR A 36 -21.57 -23.67 -18.31
N HIS A 37 -21.56 -23.62 -19.65
CA HIS A 37 -20.53 -24.30 -20.43
C HIS A 37 -19.19 -23.63 -20.12
N TYR A 38 -18.43 -24.17 -19.17
CA TYR A 38 -17.04 -23.77 -19.02
C TYR A 38 -16.30 -24.12 -20.31
N VAL A 39 -15.57 -23.16 -20.87
CA VAL A 39 -14.72 -23.39 -22.02
C VAL A 39 -13.56 -24.31 -21.59
N GLU A 40 -13.73 -25.62 -21.77
CA GLU A 40 -12.70 -26.63 -21.43
C GLU A 40 -11.47 -26.52 -22.33
N ASP A 41 -11.64 -25.94 -23.53
CA ASP A 41 -10.56 -25.69 -24.47
C ASP A 41 -9.81 -24.40 -24.10
N GLU A 42 -8.64 -24.54 -23.48
CA GLU A 42 -7.83 -23.40 -23.07
C GLU A 42 -7.34 -22.52 -24.24
N SER A 43 -7.42 -23.02 -25.48
CA SER A 43 -7.09 -22.25 -26.68
C SER A 43 -8.20 -21.31 -27.14
N LYS A 44 -9.43 -21.48 -26.64
CA LYS A 44 -10.58 -20.65 -27.01
C LYS A 44 -10.72 -19.41 -26.11
N PRO A 45 -11.28 -18.30 -26.62
CA PRO A 45 -11.59 -17.13 -25.80
C PRO A 45 -12.60 -17.50 -24.71
N LEU A 46 -12.46 -16.89 -23.52
CA LEU A 46 -13.37 -17.13 -22.38
C LEU A 46 -14.77 -16.56 -22.60
N ILE A 47 -14.91 -15.58 -23.50
CA ILE A 47 -16.17 -14.92 -23.83
C ILE A 47 -16.27 -14.83 -25.36
N GLU A 48 -17.44 -15.16 -25.89
CA GLU A 48 -17.72 -14.99 -27.31
C GLU A 48 -17.65 -13.50 -27.69
N ARG A 49 -16.84 -13.21 -28.72
CA ARG A 49 -16.70 -11.84 -29.21
C ARG A 49 -17.81 -11.51 -30.21
N ILE A 50 -18.83 -10.80 -29.74
CA ILE A 50 -19.81 -10.13 -30.60
C ILE A 50 -19.32 -8.74 -31.02
N SER A 51 -19.95 -8.16 -32.03
CA SER A 51 -19.60 -6.83 -32.57
C SER A 51 -19.92 -5.70 -31.59
N GLU A 52 -19.26 -4.54 -31.76
CA GLU A 52 -19.54 -3.36 -30.93
C GLU A 52 -20.99 -2.87 -31.09
N ASN A 53 -21.59 -3.03 -32.27
CA ASN A 53 -22.99 -2.66 -32.51
C ASN A 53 -23.95 -3.55 -31.71
N GLU A 54 -23.73 -4.86 -31.69
CA GLU A 54 -24.54 -5.78 -30.87
C GLU A 54 -24.39 -5.48 -29.37
N ILE A 55 -23.18 -5.13 -28.91
CA ILE A 55 -22.97 -4.67 -27.52
C ILE A 55 -23.75 -3.39 -27.24
N ARG A 56 -23.72 -2.42 -28.16
CA ARG A 56 -24.48 -1.17 -28.02
C ARG A 56 -25.98 -1.42 -27.95
N GLU A 57 -26.50 -2.35 -28.74
CA GLU A 57 -27.90 -2.80 -28.67
C GLU A 57 -28.25 -3.36 -27.28
N ILE A 58 -27.40 -4.22 -26.73
CA ILE A 58 -27.57 -4.72 -25.35
C ILE A 58 -27.58 -3.55 -24.35
N VAL A 59 -26.62 -2.62 -24.46
CA VAL A 59 -26.48 -1.44 -23.57
C VAL A 59 -27.71 -0.52 -23.58
N TYR A 60 -28.51 -0.49 -24.63
CA TYR A 60 -29.75 0.31 -24.61
C TYR A 60 -30.79 -0.21 -23.60
N ASP A 61 -30.80 -1.51 -23.34
CA ASP A 61 -31.82 -2.19 -22.53
C ASP A 61 -31.27 -2.77 -21.21
N ILE A 62 -30.03 -2.44 -20.83
CA ILE A 62 -29.46 -2.92 -19.56
C ILE A 62 -30.19 -2.35 -18.34
N ASP A 63 -30.27 -3.14 -17.28
CA ASP A 63 -30.62 -2.64 -15.95
C ASP A 63 -29.34 -2.34 -15.16
N TYR A 64 -29.31 -1.18 -14.52
CA TYR A 64 -28.22 -0.82 -13.63
C TYR A 64 -28.75 0.08 -12.52
N ARG A 65 -28.40 -0.29 -11.29
CA ARG A 65 -28.91 0.37 -10.07
C ARG A 65 -27.92 1.36 -9.49
N PHE A 66 -26.65 1.24 -9.84
CA PHE A 66 -25.56 2.01 -9.27
C PHE A 66 -24.71 2.62 -10.38
N LYS A 67 -24.27 3.87 -10.17
CA LYS A 67 -23.35 4.53 -11.10
C LYS A 67 -22.47 5.55 -10.40
N THR A 68 -21.38 5.92 -11.06
CA THR A 68 -20.52 7.01 -10.63
C THR A 68 -20.99 8.35 -11.20
N GLY A 69 -21.03 9.38 -10.33
CA GLY A 69 -21.07 10.78 -10.72
C GLY A 69 -19.66 11.36 -10.81
N ASN A 70 -19.53 12.69 -10.85
CA ASN A 70 -18.22 13.34 -10.93
C ASN A 70 -17.38 13.12 -9.66
N THR A 71 -17.98 13.18 -8.47
CA THR A 71 -17.24 13.05 -7.20
C THR A 71 -17.94 12.15 -6.18
N TYR A 72 -19.07 11.54 -6.55
CA TYR A 72 -19.95 10.79 -5.65
C TYR A 72 -20.54 9.55 -6.34
N PHE A 73 -21.08 8.62 -5.55
CA PHE A 73 -21.88 7.51 -6.06
C PHE A 73 -23.35 7.89 -6.17
N GLN A 74 -24.07 7.25 -7.09
CA GLN A 74 -25.51 7.37 -7.21
C GLN A 74 -26.18 6.00 -7.20
N ILE A 75 -27.36 5.97 -6.61
CA ILE A 75 -28.22 4.79 -6.52
C ILE A 75 -29.63 5.08 -7.03
N LYS A 76 -30.24 4.09 -7.67
CA LYS A 76 -31.67 4.04 -7.98
C LYS A 76 -32.41 3.24 -6.88
N PRO A 77 -33.33 3.85 -6.11
CA PRO A 77 -34.08 3.16 -5.06
C PRO A 77 -34.95 2.01 -5.61
N ILE A 78 -35.18 0.99 -4.78
CA ILE A 78 -36.20 -0.03 -5.03
C ILE A 78 -37.52 0.51 -4.45
N GLU A 79 -38.31 1.26 -5.23
CA GLU A 79 -39.67 1.64 -4.84
C GLU A 79 -40.67 1.26 -5.95
N GLU A 80 -41.85 0.77 -5.55
CA GLU A 80 -42.96 0.36 -6.45
C GLU A 80 -43.61 1.53 -7.21
N ASN A 81 -43.38 2.78 -6.80
CA ASN A 81 -44.02 3.96 -7.38
C ASN A 81 -43.05 4.78 -8.24
N ASN A 82 -42.87 4.37 -9.49
CA ASN A 82 -42.54 5.11 -10.74
C ASN A 82 -41.71 6.44 -10.79
N THR A 83 -41.20 7.02 -9.71
CA THR A 83 -40.27 8.15 -9.76
C THR A 83 -38.84 7.65 -9.67
N LYS A 84 -38.31 7.20 -10.82
CA LYS A 84 -36.94 6.75 -11.07
C LYS A 84 -35.92 7.90 -10.93
N GLN A 85 -35.75 8.49 -9.76
CA GLN A 85 -34.72 9.53 -9.54
C GLN A 85 -33.45 8.94 -8.93
N TRP A 86 -32.30 9.31 -9.50
CA TRP A 86 -30.98 8.97 -8.96
C TRP A 86 -30.72 9.74 -7.67
N GLN A 87 -30.33 9.04 -6.61
CA GLN A 87 -29.97 9.63 -5.32
C GLN A 87 -28.48 9.51 -5.08
N LYS A 88 -27.86 10.55 -4.52
CA LYS A 88 -26.45 10.47 -4.12
C LYS A 88 -26.31 9.60 -2.89
N ILE A 89 -25.18 8.92 -2.80
CA ILE A 89 -24.83 8.10 -1.64
C ILE A 89 -23.35 8.27 -1.31
N PHE A 90 -23.07 8.54 -0.04
CA PHE A 90 -21.73 8.41 0.52
C PHE A 90 -21.59 7.00 1.07
N LEU A 91 -20.52 6.30 0.68
CA LEU A 91 -20.29 4.92 1.10
C LEU A 91 -19.72 4.93 2.52
N LYS A 92 -20.54 4.49 3.48
CA LYS A 92 -20.20 4.35 4.89
C LYS A 92 -20.03 2.86 5.12
N GLY A 93 -18.78 2.41 5.16
CA GLY A 93 -18.49 0.99 5.03
C GLY A 93 -17.63 0.40 6.13
N VAL A 94 -17.61 -0.92 6.13
CA VAL A 94 -16.67 -1.73 6.91
C VAL A 94 -16.13 -2.87 6.05
N ASN A 95 -14.84 -3.17 6.22
CA ASN A 95 -14.20 -4.33 5.62
C ASN A 95 -14.54 -5.59 6.43
N LEU A 96 -14.90 -6.67 5.73
CA LEU A 96 -15.28 -7.92 6.34
C LEU A 96 -14.28 -9.03 6.02
N GLY A 97 -13.40 -9.29 6.98
CA GLY A 97 -12.71 -10.56 7.13
C GLY A 97 -13.68 -11.66 7.57
N VAL A 98 -13.34 -12.92 7.30
CA VAL A 98 -14.20 -14.08 7.63
C VAL A 98 -13.49 -15.13 8.49
N ALA A 99 -12.27 -14.83 8.92
CA ALA A 99 -11.55 -15.66 9.87
C ALA A 99 -12.09 -15.42 11.28
N VAL A 100 -12.40 -16.51 11.98
CA VAL A 100 -12.65 -16.50 13.43
C VAL A 100 -11.43 -17.11 14.15
N PRO A 101 -11.27 -16.89 15.46
CA PRO A 101 -10.17 -17.50 16.23
C PRO A 101 -10.00 -18.99 15.94
N GLY A 102 -8.75 -19.39 15.71
CA GLY A 102 -8.36 -20.75 15.35
C GLY A 102 -8.49 -21.12 13.87
N LYS A 103 -8.97 -20.20 13.02
CA LYS A 103 -9.26 -20.46 11.60
C LYS A 103 -8.53 -19.51 10.67
N PHE A 104 -8.08 -20.03 9.52
CA PHE A 104 -7.65 -19.20 8.40
C PHE A 104 -8.87 -18.67 7.62
N PRO A 105 -8.77 -17.51 6.95
CA PRO A 105 -9.88 -16.94 6.18
C PRO A 105 -10.32 -17.85 5.00
N THR A 106 -9.45 -18.77 4.59
CA THR A 106 -9.68 -19.74 3.52
C THR A 106 -10.44 -21.00 3.96
N GLU A 107 -10.70 -21.17 5.26
CA GLU A 107 -11.52 -22.27 5.79
C GLU A 107 -13.02 -21.95 5.75
N PHE A 108 -13.39 -20.67 5.66
CA PHE A 108 -14.77 -20.18 5.58
C PHE A 108 -15.73 -20.79 6.62
N SER A 109 -15.37 -20.71 7.89
CA SER A 109 -16.05 -21.40 9.00
C SER A 109 -17.36 -20.76 9.50
N LEU A 110 -17.72 -19.57 9.02
CA LEU A 110 -18.90 -18.85 9.47
C LEU A 110 -20.20 -19.50 8.97
N THR A 111 -21.18 -19.59 9.87
CA THR A 111 -22.53 -20.07 9.58
C THR A 111 -23.42 -18.96 8.99
N PHE A 112 -24.55 -19.36 8.39
CA PHE A 112 -25.57 -18.42 7.90
C PHE A 112 -26.05 -17.49 9.02
N GLU A 113 -26.33 -18.04 10.21
CA GLU A 113 -26.82 -17.30 11.37
C GLU A 113 -25.80 -16.27 11.88
N GLN A 114 -24.51 -16.62 11.87
CA GLN A 114 -23.44 -15.68 12.22
C GLN A 114 -23.36 -14.53 11.22
N TYR A 115 -23.44 -14.80 9.91
CA TYR A 115 -23.50 -13.74 8.90
C TYR A 115 -24.71 -12.82 9.09
N VAL A 116 -25.90 -13.38 9.31
CA VAL A 116 -27.10 -12.57 9.58
C VAL A 116 -26.92 -11.72 10.82
N ASN A 117 -26.38 -12.28 11.92
CA ASN A 117 -26.13 -11.52 13.14
C ASN A 117 -25.15 -10.36 12.90
N TRP A 118 -24.07 -10.61 12.19
CA TRP A 118 -23.11 -9.55 11.84
C TRP A 118 -23.75 -8.48 10.95
N PHE A 119 -24.56 -8.85 9.94
CA PHE A 119 -25.30 -7.89 9.11
C PHE A 119 -26.28 -7.04 9.92
N GLU A 120 -26.98 -7.63 10.89
CA GLU A 120 -27.83 -6.89 11.83
C GLU A 120 -27.04 -5.84 12.62
N MET A 121 -25.87 -6.22 13.13
CA MET A 121 -25.01 -5.31 13.89
C MET A 121 -24.44 -4.20 12.99
N ILE A 122 -23.96 -4.54 11.79
CA ILE A 122 -23.41 -3.59 10.81
C ILE A 122 -24.48 -2.60 10.35
N GLY A 123 -25.68 -3.06 10.00
CA GLY A 123 -26.78 -2.18 9.61
C GLY A 123 -27.25 -1.27 10.74
N LYS A 124 -27.26 -1.75 12.00
CA LYS A 124 -27.53 -0.92 13.19
C LYS A 124 -26.45 0.13 13.47
N MET A 125 -25.25 -0.05 12.93
CA MET A 125 -24.16 0.93 12.93
C MET A 125 -24.37 2.04 11.87
N ASN A 126 -25.50 2.07 11.16
CA ASN A 126 -25.74 2.98 10.04
C ASN A 126 -24.75 2.85 8.86
N SER A 127 -24.00 1.74 8.80
CA SER A 127 -23.23 1.35 7.62
C SER A 127 -24.19 0.99 6.48
N ASN A 128 -23.80 1.32 5.25
CA ASN A 128 -24.54 0.96 4.04
C ASN A 128 -23.72 0.06 3.10
N VAL A 129 -22.41 -0.10 3.33
CA VAL A 129 -21.53 -0.93 2.49
C VAL A 129 -20.74 -1.91 3.34
N ILE A 130 -20.62 -3.13 2.86
CA ILE A 130 -19.65 -4.12 3.34
C ILE A 130 -18.69 -4.38 2.18
N ARG A 131 -17.39 -4.28 2.43
CA ARG A 131 -16.38 -4.71 1.46
C ARG A 131 -15.91 -6.12 1.79
N ILE A 132 -15.88 -6.99 0.78
CA ILE A 132 -15.32 -8.35 0.86
C ILE A 132 -14.18 -8.50 -0.15
N TYR A 133 -13.21 -9.38 0.13
CA TYR A 133 -11.97 -9.50 -0.64
C TYR A 133 -12.01 -10.52 -1.78
N THR A 134 -12.93 -11.49 -1.70
CA THR A 134 -13.01 -12.65 -2.58
C THR A 134 -14.42 -13.26 -2.50
N ILE A 135 -14.65 -14.33 -3.26
CA ILE A 135 -15.86 -15.13 -3.19
C ILE A 135 -15.95 -15.80 -1.82
N LEU A 136 -17.07 -15.58 -1.12
CA LEU A 136 -17.41 -16.22 0.16
C LEU A 136 -18.37 -17.40 -0.08
N PRO A 137 -18.60 -18.31 0.89
CA PRO A 137 -19.50 -19.44 0.67
C PRO A 137 -20.94 -19.02 0.32
N PRO A 138 -21.73 -19.90 -0.32
CA PRO A 138 -23.14 -19.61 -0.65
C PRO A 138 -24.00 -19.14 0.54
N GLY A 139 -23.64 -19.53 1.77
CA GLY A 139 -24.29 -19.08 3.00
C GLY A 139 -24.24 -17.56 3.21
N PHE A 140 -23.14 -16.91 2.81
CA PHE A 140 -22.98 -15.46 2.90
C PHE A 140 -23.99 -14.72 2.02
N TYR A 141 -24.08 -15.08 0.73
CA TYR A 141 -24.99 -14.45 -0.22
C TYR A 141 -26.46 -14.70 0.12
N LYS A 142 -26.79 -15.89 0.64
CA LYS A 142 -28.10 -16.19 1.21
C LYS A 142 -28.42 -15.28 2.40
N ALA A 143 -27.46 -15.10 3.33
CA ALA A 143 -27.64 -14.25 4.50
C ALA A 143 -27.85 -12.78 4.11
N LEU A 144 -27.13 -12.29 3.09
CA LEU A 144 -27.27 -10.92 2.58
C LEU A 144 -28.68 -10.70 2.01
N ALA A 145 -29.14 -11.61 1.14
CA ALA A 145 -30.48 -11.55 0.58
C ALA A 145 -31.54 -11.61 1.69
N TYR A 146 -31.37 -12.52 2.67
CA TYR A 146 -32.27 -12.64 3.82
C TYR A 146 -32.35 -11.35 4.64
N TYR A 147 -31.21 -10.70 4.91
CA TYR A 147 -31.14 -9.44 5.63
C TYR A 147 -31.85 -8.32 4.86
N ASN A 148 -31.51 -8.13 3.58
CA ASN A 148 -32.06 -7.05 2.76
C ASN A 148 -33.57 -7.19 2.49
N LEU A 149 -34.09 -8.42 2.38
CA LEU A 149 -35.53 -8.67 2.28
C LEU A 149 -36.30 -8.18 3.52
N ARG A 150 -35.67 -8.19 4.70
CA ARG A 150 -36.25 -7.69 5.97
C ARG A 150 -35.96 -6.22 6.24
N HIS A 151 -34.98 -5.64 5.55
CA HIS A 151 -34.49 -4.28 5.76
C HIS A 151 -34.55 -3.45 4.47
N GLN A 152 -35.67 -3.48 3.77
CA GLN A 152 -35.83 -2.80 2.46
C GLN A 152 -35.54 -1.29 2.51
N ASN A 153 -35.80 -0.64 3.65
CA ASN A 153 -35.55 0.79 3.84
C ASN A 153 -34.08 1.12 4.22
N LYS A 154 -33.29 0.10 4.59
CA LYS A 154 -31.88 0.23 4.98
C LYS A 154 -31.09 -1.00 4.52
N PRO A 155 -31.03 -1.26 3.20
CA PRO A 155 -30.28 -2.38 2.69
C PRO A 155 -28.77 -2.18 2.90
N LEU A 156 -28.06 -3.29 3.06
CA LEU A 156 -26.62 -3.36 2.97
C LEU A 156 -26.20 -3.70 1.55
N TYR A 157 -25.22 -2.97 1.03
CA TYR A 157 -24.61 -3.22 -0.26
C TYR A 157 -23.22 -3.85 -0.12
N ILE A 158 -22.78 -4.58 -1.13
CA ILE A 158 -21.46 -5.20 -1.18
C ILE A 158 -20.57 -4.48 -2.19
N MET A 159 -19.40 -4.04 -1.75
CA MET A 159 -18.28 -3.77 -2.65
C MET A 159 -17.48 -5.07 -2.78
N HIS A 160 -17.57 -5.72 -3.94
CA HIS A 160 -17.08 -7.08 -4.12
C HIS A 160 -15.66 -7.07 -4.70
N GLY A 161 -14.72 -7.61 -3.93
CA GLY A 161 -13.32 -7.77 -4.33
C GLY A 161 -13.08 -8.99 -5.22
N VAL A 162 -12.31 -8.81 -6.28
CA VAL A 162 -11.81 -9.89 -7.12
C VAL A 162 -10.35 -10.18 -6.74
N TRP A 163 -10.10 -11.32 -6.11
CA TRP A 163 -8.79 -11.62 -5.55
C TRP A 163 -7.74 -11.83 -6.64
N ALA A 164 -6.67 -11.04 -6.60
CA ALA A 164 -5.49 -11.20 -7.44
C ALA A 164 -4.31 -11.71 -6.60
N LYS A 165 -3.60 -12.72 -7.10
CA LYS A 165 -2.31 -13.15 -6.53
C LYS A 165 -1.17 -12.39 -7.19
N VAL A 166 0.02 -12.36 -6.58
CA VAL A 166 1.24 -11.94 -7.29
C VAL A 166 1.63 -13.07 -8.26
N PRO A 167 1.87 -12.79 -9.56
CA PRO A 167 2.32 -13.80 -10.51
C PRO A 167 3.71 -14.34 -10.14
N GLU A 168 3.98 -15.62 -10.41
CA GLU A 168 5.25 -16.28 -10.05
C GLU A 168 6.46 -15.66 -10.75
N ASP A 169 6.29 -15.17 -11.98
CA ASP A 169 7.32 -14.46 -12.74
C ASP A 169 7.34 -12.95 -12.46
N GLU A 170 6.50 -12.47 -11.52
CA GLU A 170 6.30 -11.07 -11.15
C GLU A 170 5.87 -10.18 -12.34
N ASN A 171 5.28 -10.76 -13.39
CA ASN A 171 4.78 -10.04 -14.56
C ASN A 171 3.26 -10.21 -14.71
N TYR A 172 2.48 -9.17 -14.40
CA TYR A 172 1.02 -9.24 -14.49
C TYR A 172 0.52 -9.43 -15.95
N PHE A 173 1.33 -9.12 -16.97
CA PHE A 173 1.00 -9.40 -18.39
C PHE A 173 1.13 -10.85 -18.81
N ASN A 174 1.65 -11.72 -17.94
CA ASN A 174 1.75 -13.13 -18.26
C ASN A 174 0.38 -13.66 -18.73
N THR A 175 0.37 -14.37 -19.86
CA THR A 175 -0.87 -14.78 -20.54
C THR A 175 -1.70 -15.74 -19.71
N ASP A 176 -1.05 -16.66 -19.01
CA ASP A 176 -1.70 -17.69 -18.22
C ASP A 176 -2.27 -17.08 -16.94
N TYR A 177 -1.48 -16.23 -16.27
CA TYR A 177 -1.95 -15.44 -15.14
C TYR A 177 -3.15 -14.56 -15.51
N THR A 178 -3.08 -13.85 -16.65
CA THR A 178 -4.17 -13.00 -17.13
C THR A 178 -5.43 -13.82 -17.38
N ARG A 179 -5.31 -15.00 -18.01
CA ARG A 179 -6.44 -15.90 -18.26
C ARG A 179 -7.05 -16.40 -16.96
N ASP A 180 -6.23 -16.75 -15.96
CA ASP A 180 -6.71 -17.22 -14.67
C ASP A 180 -7.39 -16.12 -13.86
N PHE A 181 -6.89 -14.88 -13.92
CA PHE A 181 -7.56 -13.74 -13.30
C PHE A 181 -8.89 -13.42 -14.00
N GLN A 182 -8.97 -13.55 -15.33
CA GLN A 182 -10.23 -13.45 -16.07
C GLN A 182 -11.25 -14.52 -15.66
N LYS A 183 -10.82 -15.76 -15.40
CA LYS A 183 -11.68 -16.81 -14.84
C LYS A 183 -12.20 -16.43 -13.46
N GLU A 184 -11.36 -15.85 -12.59
CA GLU A 184 -11.78 -15.35 -11.28
C GLU A 184 -12.83 -14.24 -11.39
N ILE A 185 -12.66 -13.31 -12.34
CA ILE A 185 -13.64 -12.26 -12.65
C ILE A 185 -14.99 -12.86 -13.05
N ILE A 186 -14.98 -13.87 -13.93
CA ILE A 186 -16.19 -14.59 -14.35
C ILE A 186 -16.86 -15.24 -13.14
N ASP A 187 -16.11 -16.00 -12.33
CA ASP A 187 -16.65 -16.68 -11.16
C ASP A 187 -17.29 -15.69 -10.18
N VAL A 188 -16.68 -14.51 -9.95
CA VAL A 188 -17.26 -13.46 -9.10
C VAL A 188 -18.58 -12.93 -9.66
N ILE A 189 -18.63 -12.62 -10.96
CA ILE A 189 -19.82 -12.07 -11.60
C ILE A 189 -20.95 -13.11 -11.59
N ASP A 190 -20.67 -14.36 -11.95
CA ASP A 190 -21.67 -15.45 -11.93
C ASP A 190 -22.21 -15.72 -10.53
N VAL A 191 -21.35 -15.64 -9.51
CA VAL A 191 -21.74 -15.80 -8.11
C VAL A 191 -22.75 -14.74 -7.69
N VAL A 192 -22.52 -13.46 -8.00
CA VAL A 192 -23.42 -12.38 -7.58
C VAL A 192 -24.75 -12.39 -8.33
N HIS A 193 -24.77 -12.87 -9.56
CA HIS A 193 -25.99 -13.07 -10.35
C HIS A 193 -26.73 -14.37 -10.00
N GLY A 194 -26.21 -15.18 -9.08
CA GLY A 194 -26.84 -16.43 -8.67
C GLY A 194 -26.85 -17.50 -9.78
N LYS A 195 -25.79 -17.54 -10.59
CA LYS A 195 -25.62 -18.43 -11.76
C LYS A 195 -24.29 -19.19 -11.75
N ALA A 196 -23.69 -19.42 -10.58
CA ALA A 196 -22.43 -20.15 -10.46
C ALA A 196 -22.57 -21.51 -9.77
N VAL A 197 -21.81 -22.49 -10.27
CA VAL A 197 -21.49 -23.75 -9.58
C VAL A 197 -19.97 -23.89 -9.52
N LEU A 198 -19.39 -23.59 -8.37
CA LEU A 198 -17.94 -23.62 -8.20
C LEU A 198 -17.51 -24.96 -7.61
N LYS A 199 -16.57 -25.63 -8.29
CA LYS A 199 -15.95 -26.87 -7.81
C LYS A 199 -15.00 -26.58 -6.64
N GLU A 200 -14.87 -27.56 -5.75
CA GLU A 200 -13.95 -27.48 -4.62
C GLU A 200 -12.50 -27.30 -5.09
N LYS A 201 -11.82 -26.28 -4.55
CA LYS A 201 -10.41 -25.99 -4.77
C LYS A 201 -9.81 -25.51 -3.45
N GLN A 202 -8.58 -25.92 -3.16
CA GLN A 202 -7.90 -25.53 -1.93
C GLN A 202 -7.86 -24.00 -1.79
N GLY A 203 -8.34 -23.52 -0.65
CA GLY A 203 -8.34 -22.11 -0.29
C GLY A 203 -9.38 -21.24 -1.00
N LYS A 204 -10.35 -21.83 -1.71
CA LYS A 204 -11.45 -21.12 -2.37
C LYS A 204 -12.81 -21.61 -1.90
N ALA A 205 -13.77 -20.69 -1.77
CA ALA A 205 -15.15 -21.03 -1.51
C ALA A 205 -15.74 -21.81 -2.70
N HIS A 206 -16.66 -22.73 -2.43
CA HIS A 206 -17.24 -23.61 -3.44
C HIS A 206 -18.72 -23.87 -3.15
N GLY A 207 -19.40 -24.52 -4.09
CA GLY A 207 -20.81 -24.89 -3.99
C GLY A 207 -21.69 -24.16 -5.00
N ILE A 208 -22.99 -24.18 -4.75
CA ILE A 208 -24.01 -23.67 -5.67
C ILE A 208 -24.49 -22.29 -5.21
N TYR A 209 -24.28 -21.30 -6.07
CA TYR A 209 -24.69 -19.92 -5.88
C TYR A 209 -25.94 -19.68 -6.73
N ALA A 210 -27.10 -19.86 -6.12
CA ALA A 210 -28.41 -19.75 -6.78
C ALA A 210 -29.24 -18.57 -6.26
N VAL A 211 -28.62 -17.62 -5.57
CA VAL A 211 -29.27 -16.42 -5.03
C VAL A 211 -28.67 -15.22 -5.75
N ASP A 212 -29.50 -14.55 -6.54
CA ASP A 212 -29.13 -13.31 -7.20
C ASP A 212 -29.11 -12.17 -6.16
N VAL A 213 -27.93 -11.59 -5.97
CA VAL A 213 -27.67 -10.43 -5.14
C VAL A 213 -27.10 -9.26 -5.94
N SER A 214 -27.12 -9.32 -7.28
CA SER A 214 -26.59 -8.30 -8.18
C SER A 214 -27.12 -6.90 -7.83
N ASN A 215 -28.41 -6.81 -7.52
CA ASN A 215 -29.06 -5.58 -7.06
C ASN A 215 -28.51 -5.01 -5.74
N TYR A 216 -27.67 -5.74 -5.02
CA TYR A 216 -27.01 -5.30 -3.79
C TYR A 216 -25.50 -5.12 -3.96
N ILE A 217 -24.95 -5.21 -5.17
CA ILE A 217 -23.53 -4.97 -5.44
C ILE A 217 -23.33 -3.49 -5.79
N ILE A 218 -22.70 -2.69 -4.93
CA ILE A 218 -22.47 -1.25 -5.19
C ILE A 218 -21.33 -1.02 -6.19
N GLY A 219 -20.43 -2.00 -6.32
CA GLY A 219 -19.32 -1.96 -7.27
C GLY A 219 -18.36 -3.14 -7.09
N PHE A 220 -17.53 -3.35 -8.10
CA PHE A 220 -16.47 -4.34 -8.13
C PHE A 220 -15.09 -3.70 -7.96
N LEU A 221 -14.21 -4.40 -7.28
CA LEU A 221 -12.88 -3.92 -6.96
C LEU A 221 -11.83 -4.99 -7.28
N LEU A 222 -11.04 -4.77 -8.32
CA LEU A 222 -10.02 -5.72 -8.76
C LEU A 222 -8.76 -5.65 -7.88
N GLY A 223 -8.30 -6.80 -7.40
CA GLY A 223 -7.07 -6.94 -6.64
C GLY A 223 -7.17 -6.57 -5.15
N ARG A 224 -6.05 -6.76 -4.46
CA ARG A 224 -5.74 -6.16 -3.15
C ARG A 224 -4.62 -5.14 -3.41
N GLU A 225 -3.55 -5.09 -2.65
CA GLU A 225 -2.45 -4.18 -2.89
C GLU A 225 -1.50 -4.78 -3.94
N TRP A 226 -1.31 -4.09 -5.06
CA TRP A 226 -0.35 -4.51 -6.07
C TRP A 226 1.07 -4.33 -5.54
N GLU A 227 1.87 -5.39 -5.57
CA GLU A 227 3.23 -5.36 -5.05
C GLU A 227 4.15 -4.46 -5.93
N PRO A 228 4.78 -3.41 -5.37
CA PRO A 228 5.47 -2.38 -6.16
C PRO A 228 6.62 -2.91 -7.02
N LYS A 229 7.37 -3.92 -6.58
CA LYS A 229 8.43 -4.50 -7.42
C LYS A 229 7.86 -5.22 -8.63
N SER A 230 6.81 -6.00 -8.45
CA SER A 230 6.11 -6.72 -9.49
C SER A 230 5.48 -5.75 -10.49
N VAL A 231 4.93 -4.63 -10.01
CA VAL A 231 4.47 -3.52 -10.87
C VAL A 231 5.65 -2.93 -11.66
N SER A 232 6.77 -2.60 -11.01
CA SER A 232 7.97 -2.07 -11.68
C SER A 232 8.51 -3.02 -12.75
N LYS A 233 8.57 -4.32 -12.45
CA LYS A 233 9.02 -5.35 -13.39
C LYS A 233 8.05 -5.51 -14.56
N THR A 234 6.75 -5.52 -14.29
CA THR A 234 5.69 -5.53 -15.31
C THR A 234 5.83 -4.35 -16.27
N ILE A 235 6.07 -3.14 -15.76
CA ILE A 235 6.29 -1.93 -16.57
C ILE A 235 7.54 -2.05 -17.44
N LYS A 236 8.64 -2.62 -16.91
CA LYS A 236 9.93 -2.71 -17.62
C LYS A 236 9.97 -3.74 -18.75
N ILE A 237 9.25 -4.87 -18.60
CA ILE A 237 9.33 -5.99 -19.54
C ILE A 237 8.39 -5.80 -20.74
N ASN A 238 7.29 -5.06 -20.56
CA ASN A 238 6.25 -4.89 -21.58
C ASN A 238 6.37 -3.54 -22.30
N LYS A 239 5.97 -3.50 -23.58
CA LYS A 239 6.13 -2.31 -24.46
C LYS A 239 4.82 -1.58 -24.81
N THR A 240 3.70 -1.97 -24.19
CA THR A 240 2.38 -1.39 -24.48
C THR A 240 2.16 -0.12 -23.65
N SER A 241 1.57 0.89 -24.28
CA SER A 241 1.35 2.21 -23.65
C SER A 241 -0.08 2.73 -23.81
N HIS A 242 -0.97 2.01 -24.48
CA HIS A 242 -2.35 2.41 -24.70
C HIS A 242 -3.27 1.19 -24.77
N TYR A 243 -4.56 1.40 -24.54
CA TYR A 243 -5.60 0.40 -24.69
C TYR A 243 -6.92 1.05 -25.10
N LYS A 244 -7.51 0.53 -26.19
CA LYS A 244 -8.83 0.96 -26.70
C LYS A 244 -9.83 -0.17 -26.49
N GLY A 245 -10.40 -0.23 -25.28
CA GLY A 245 -11.50 -1.13 -24.96
C GLY A 245 -12.85 -0.59 -25.43
N ILE A 246 -13.88 -1.39 -25.20
CA ILE A 246 -15.27 -1.07 -25.55
C ILE A 246 -15.90 -0.21 -24.44
N PHE A 247 -15.61 -0.54 -23.18
CA PHE A 247 -16.12 0.13 -21.98
C PHE A 247 -15.05 0.98 -21.29
N VAL A 248 -13.78 0.58 -21.38
CA VAL A 248 -12.65 1.29 -20.76
C VAL A 248 -11.61 1.66 -21.81
N SER A 249 -11.22 2.93 -21.82
CA SER A 249 -10.22 3.51 -22.71
C SER A 249 -9.05 4.06 -21.90
N LEU A 250 -7.83 3.74 -22.34
CA LEU A 250 -6.58 4.25 -21.80
C LEU A 250 -5.73 4.72 -22.99
N PRO A 251 -5.95 5.95 -23.49
CA PRO A 251 -5.23 6.47 -24.66
C PRO A 251 -3.72 6.53 -24.45
N LYS A 252 -3.28 6.67 -23.18
CA LYS A 252 -1.87 6.68 -22.78
C LYS A 252 -1.70 6.22 -21.33
N GLY A 253 -0.72 5.37 -21.07
CA GLY A 253 -0.39 4.83 -19.75
C GLY A 253 0.85 3.93 -19.78
N ASN A 254 1.24 3.43 -18.62
CA ASN A 254 2.29 2.40 -18.51
C ASN A 254 1.69 1.01 -18.75
N PRO A 255 2.51 -0.05 -18.96
CA PRO A 255 1.98 -1.38 -19.16
C PRO A 255 1.04 -1.83 -18.03
N MET A 256 1.40 -1.68 -16.75
CA MET A 256 0.53 -2.11 -15.65
C MET A 256 -0.87 -1.47 -15.74
N GLU A 257 -0.94 -0.17 -16.05
CA GLU A 257 -2.20 0.54 -16.29
C GLU A 257 -2.98 -0.05 -17.49
N VAL A 258 -2.30 -0.41 -18.57
CA VAL A 258 -2.90 -1.10 -19.74
C VAL A 258 -3.49 -2.46 -19.35
N TRP A 259 -2.79 -3.24 -18.53
CA TRP A 259 -3.28 -4.54 -18.07
C TRP A 259 -4.54 -4.38 -17.20
N LEU A 260 -4.52 -3.44 -16.26
CA LEU A 260 -5.69 -3.11 -15.44
C LEU A 260 -6.88 -2.67 -16.30
N ALA A 261 -6.65 -1.81 -17.30
CA ALA A 261 -7.70 -1.36 -18.22
C ALA A 261 -8.32 -2.53 -18.99
N LYS A 262 -7.50 -3.49 -19.43
CA LYS A 262 -7.97 -4.74 -20.06
C LYS A 262 -8.83 -5.58 -19.12
N MET A 263 -8.45 -5.71 -17.85
CA MET A 263 -9.21 -6.51 -16.88
C MET A 263 -10.54 -5.86 -16.53
N MET A 264 -10.56 -4.54 -16.35
CA MET A 264 -11.81 -3.79 -16.14
C MET A 264 -12.75 -3.89 -17.35
N ASP A 265 -12.22 -3.68 -18.56
CA ASP A 265 -13.00 -3.79 -19.80
C ASP A 265 -13.57 -5.19 -19.99
N PHE A 266 -12.77 -6.23 -19.70
CA PHE A 266 -13.21 -7.62 -19.73
C PHE A 266 -14.35 -7.89 -18.75
N ALA A 267 -14.23 -7.43 -17.51
CA ALA A 267 -15.24 -7.63 -16.47
C ALA A 267 -16.59 -6.98 -16.84
N VAL A 268 -16.57 -5.70 -17.25
CA VAL A 268 -17.78 -4.98 -17.67
C VAL A 268 -18.39 -5.63 -18.91
N ARG A 269 -17.56 -6.05 -19.86
CA ARG A 269 -18.00 -6.75 -21.06
C ARG A 269 -18.70 -8.06 -20.73
N TYR A 270 -18.12 -8.87 -19.85
CA TYR A 270 -18.72 -10.13 -19.45
C TYR A 270 -20.09 -9.94 -18.83
N GLU A 271 -20.20 -9.01 -17.88
CA GLU A 271 -21.46 -8.73 -17.22
C GLU A 271 -22.51 -8.18 -18.18
N THR A 272 -22.12 -7.25 -19.06
CA THR A 272 -23.03 -6.65 -20.04
C THR A 272 -23.55 -7.72 -21.00
N GLN A 273 -22.67 -8.53 -21.60
CA GLN A 273 -23.07 -9.53 -22.60
C GLN A 273 -23.90 -10.67 -22.01
N THR A 274 -23.58 -11.11 -20.79
CA THR A 274 -24.17 -12.31 -20.18
C THR A 274 -25.44 -11.99 -19.40
N TYR A 275 -25.43 -10.86 -18.66
CA TYR A 275 -26.46 -10.53 -17.68
C TYR A 275 -27.24 -9.27 -18.00
N HIS A 276 -26.88 -8.55 -19.07
CA HIS A 276 -27.50 -7.26 -19.43
C HIS A 276 -27.48 -6.28 -18.25
N SER A 277 -26.39 -6.29 -17.49
CA SER A 277 -26.18 -5.51 -16.28
C SER A 277 -24.82 -4.84 -16.31
N GLN A 278 -24.68 -3.74 -15.57
CA GLN A 278 -23.40 -3.07 -15.35
C GLN A 278 -23.32 -2.54 -13.92
N HIS A 279 -22.20 -2.81 -13.26
CA HIS A 279 -21.85 -2.19 -11.98
C HIS A 279 -20.64 -1.25 -12.09
N PRO A 280 -20.50 -0.25 -11.20
CA PRO A 280 -19.27 0.52 -11.08
C PRO A 280 -18.06 -0.39 -10.85
N MET A 281 -16.91 -0.05 -11.44
CA MET A 281 -15.69 -0.87 -11.36
C MET A 281 -14.49 -0.01 -10.96
N SER A 282 -13.61 -0.61 -10.18
CA SER A 282 -12.30 -0.06 -9.83
C SER A 282 -11.28 -1.19 -9.66
N PHE A 283 -10.06 -0.83 -9.32
CA PHE A 283 -9.03 -1.72 -8.78
C PHE A 283 -8.50 -1.11 -7.48
N VAL A 284 -7.92 -1.92 -6.59
CA VAL A 284 -7.30 -1.36 -5.38
C VAL A 284 -5.99 -0.65 -5.77
N ASN A 285 -5.78 0.54 -5.24
CA ASN A 285 -4.49 1.20 -5.18
C ASN A 285 -4.12 1.53 -3.72
N TRP A 286 -2.87 1.92 -3.46
CA TRP A 286 -2.36 2.18 -2.11
C TRP A 286 -1.15 3.12 -2.14
N LEU A 287 -0.74 3.65 -0.99
CA LEU A 287 0.24 4.75 -0.91
C LEU A 287 1.54 4.53 -1.73
N PRO A 288 2.20 3.36 -1.71
CA PRO A 288 3.42 3.13 -2.48
C PRO A 288 3.28 3.17 -4.00
N LEU A 289 2.04 3.21 -4.50
CA LEU A 289 1.69 3.29 -5.92
C LEU A 289 0.81 4.51 -6.22
N ASP A 290 0.72 5.45 -5.27
CA ASP A 290 -0.03 6.68 -5.44
C ASP A 290 0.53 7.54 -6.60
N PRO A 291 -0.25 8.47 -7.15
CA PRO A 291 0.19 9.27 -8.30
C PRO A 291 1.12 10.43 -7.92
N MET A 292 1.43 10.61 -6.63
CA MET A 292 2.29 11.68 -6.14
C MET A 292 3.76 11.23 -6.11
N TYR A 293 4.65 12.21 -5.93
CA TYR A 293 6.06 11.94 -5.65
C TYR A 293 6.45 12.45 -4.27
N HIS A 294 7.28 11.67 -3.56
CA HIS A 294 7.61 11.90 -2.17
C HIS A 294 9.13 12.04 -1.94
N ASN A 295 9.65 13.28 -1.92
CA ASN A 295 11.10 13.55 -1.76
C ASN A 295 11.67 13.16 -0.38
N THR A 296 10.81 12.86 0.58
CA THR A 296 11.19 12.32 1.90
C THR A 296 11.33 10.81 1.89
N GLU A 297 10.83 10.12 0.85
CA GLU A 297 11.02 8.69 0.63
C GLU A 297 12.29 8.44 -0.17
N PHE A 298 13.27 7.81 0.46
CA PHE A 298 14.48 7.37 -0.21
C PHE A 298 15.10 6.20 0.55
N ILE A 299 14.88 4.99 0.04
CA ILE A 299 15.38 3.74 0.64
C ILE A 299 16.22 3.00 -0.40
N GLU A 300 17.54 3.09 -0.25
CA GLU A 300 18.50 2.37 -1.09
C GLU A 300 19.50 1.66 -0.17
N ASN A 301 19.07 0.54 0.41
CA ASN A 301 19.94 -0.30 1.24
C ASN A 301 19.63 -1.78 1.01
N GLU A 302 20.57 -2.52 0.41
CA GLU A 302 20.44 -3.96 0.14
C GLU A 302 20.37 -4.81 1.42
N LYS A 303 20.82 -4.28 2.57
CA LYS A 303 20.76 -4.97 3.87
C LYS A 303 19.39 -4.89 4.54
N VAL A 304 18.53 -3.96 4.10
CA VAL A 304 17.24 -3.70 4.73
C VAL A 304 16.13 -4.36 3.91
N ARG A 305 15.29 -5.16 4.56
CA ARG A 305 14.08 -5.76 3.96
C ARG A 305 12.95 -4.72 3.90
N GLU A 306 13.18 -3.62 3.22
CA GLU A 306 12.17 -2.60 2.89
C GLU A 306 12.56 -1.95 1.58
N TYR A 307 11.54 -1.57 0.83
CA TYR A 307 11.69 -1.06 -0.52
C TYR A 307 11.30 0.40 -0.56
N ASP A 308 11.94 1.16 -1.44
CA ASP A 308 11.56 2.53 -1.74
C ASP A 308 10.09 2.55 -2.23
N ASN A 309 9.23 3.17 -1.43
CA ASN A 309 7.79 3.24 -1.66
C ASN A 309 7.37 4.36 -2.62
N ASP A 310 8.30 4.97 -3.35
CA ASP A 310 8.04 6.06 -4.31
C ASP A 310 8.62 5.71 -5.70
N LEU A 311 8.83 4.42 -6.00
CA LEU A 311 9.50 3.99 -7.24
C LEU A 311 8.61 4.01 -8.49
N VAL A 312 7.32 3.73 -8.35
CA VAL A 312 6.38 3.53 -9.46
C VAL A 312 4.99 4.03 -9.07
N GLN A 313 4.20 4.44 -10.06
CA GLN A 313 2.89 5.07 -9.85
C GLN A 313 1.82 4.39 -10.71
N ILE A 314 0.60 4.34 -10.20
CA ILE A 314 -0.62 3.98 -10.95
C ILE A 314 -1.62 5.12 -10.80
N ASP A 315 -2.03 5.72 -11.92
CA ASP A 315 -2.84 6.94 -11.91
C ASP A 315 -4.25 6.70 -12.49
N PHE A 316 -5.27 6.83 -11.65
CA PHE A 316 -6.67 6.69 -12.05
C PHE A 316 -7.14 7.77 -13.05
N GLU A 317 -6.50 8.95 -13.11
CA GLU A 317 -6.92 9.99 -14.04
C GLU A 317 -6.79 9.56 -15.50
N LYS A 318 -5.86 8.63 -15.80
CA LYS A 318 -5.62 8.12 -17.14
C LYS A 318 -6.72 7.19 -17.66
N PHE A 319 -7.49 6.55 -16.77
CA PHE A 319 -8.55 5.61 -17.15
C PHE A 319 -9.84 6.34 -17.51
N ASN A 320 -10.37 6.10 -18.70
CA ASN A 320 -11.59 6.73 -19.20
C ASN A 320 -12.69 5.69 -19.35
N ALA A 321 -13.89 6.03 -18.87
CA ALA A 321 -15.09 5.28 -19.21
C ALA A 321 -15.54 5.72 -20.61
N THR A 322 -16.01 4.80 -21.44
CA THR A 322 -16.70 5.16 -22.67
C THR A 322 -18.16 5.51 -22.37
N GLU A 323 -18.84 6.15 -23.32
CA GLU A 323 -20.24 6.56 -23.21
C GLU A 323 -21.22 5.39 -22.99
N ILE A 324 -20.81 4.16 -23.35
CA ILE A 324 -21.62 2.95 -23.20
C ILE A 324 -21.40 2.24 -21.86
N TYR A 325 -20.40 2.68 -21.08
CA TYR A 325 -20.24 2.21 -19.72
C TYR A 325 -21.05 3.09 -18.75
N LYS A 326 -22.32 2.75 -18.57
CA LYS A 326 -23.31 3.58 -17.86
C LYS A 326 -23.07 3.67 -16.35
N SER A 327 -22.41 2.67 -15.76
CA SER A 327 -22.14 2.60 -14.32
C SER A 327 -20.81 3.24 -13.92
N GLY A 328 -19.84 3.34 -14.84
CA GLY A 328 -18.64 4.16 -14.72
C GLY A 328 -17.52 3.63 -13.81
N ILE A 329 -16.46 4.44 -13.67
CA ILE A 329 -15.22 4.11 -12.94
C ILE A 329 -15.12 4.98 -11.69
N TYR A 330 -14.56 4.43 -10.61
CA TYR A 330 -14.19 5.15 -9.39
C TYR A 330 -12.74 4.85 -8.99
N ALA A 331 -12.13 5.75 -8.21
CA ALA A 331 -10.81 5.54 -7.62
C ALA A 331 -10.96 4.92 -6.23
N ALA A 332 -10.18 3.89 -5.93
CA ALA A 332 -10.20 3.20 -4.65
C ALA A 332 -8.79 3.07 -4.08
N TYR A 333 -8.58 3.61 -2.87
CA TYR A 333 -7.29 3.58 -2.21
C TYR A 333 -7.39 2.96 -0.82
N HIS A 334 -6.42 2.12 -0.47
CA HIS A 334 -6.08 1.84 0.93
C HIS A 334 -5.18 2.97 1.43
N VAL A 335 -5.56 3.63 2.54
CA VAL A 335 -4.79 4.73 3.10
C VAL A 335 -4.67 4.57 4.62
N TYR A 336 -3.45 4.28 5.08
CA TYR A 336 -3.12 4.19 6.50
C TYR A 336 -2.31 5.43 6.94
N PRO A 337 -2.60 6.01 8.11
CA PRO A 337 -2.01 7.30 8.54
C PRO A 337 -0.56 7.20 9.02
N TYR A 338 0.04 6.00 9.04
CA TYR A 338 1.33 5.72 9.66
C TYR A 338 2.41 5.20 8.70
N TYR A 339 2.06 4.62 7.55
CA TYR A 339 3.03 4.04 6.63
C TYR A 339 2.58 4.21 5.17
N PRO A 340 3.49 4.51 4.23
CA PRO A 340 4.92 4.79 4.42
C PRO A 340 5.22 6.10 5.16
N ASP A 341 6.43 6.24 5.69
CA ASP A 341 6.82 7.38 6.55
C ASP A 341 6.71 8.74 5.87
N PHE A 342 6.71 8.80 4.53
CA PHE A 342 6.52 10.06 3.82
C PHE A 342 5.23 10.78 4.24
N ILE A 343 4.21 10.03 4.71
CA ILE A 343 2.94 10.59 5.13
C ILE A 343 3.11 11.63 6.25
N TYR A 344 4.06 11.45 7.16
CA TYR A 344 4.34 12.41 8.24
C TYR A 344 5.71 13.10 8.11
N LEU A 345 6.65 12.56 7.34
CA LEU A 345 7.95 13.21 7.11
C LEU A 345 7.86 14.39 6.15
N LYS A 346 6.90 14.39 5.21
CA LYS A 346 6.67 15.51 4.30
C LYS A 346 6.17 16.73 5.08
N LYS A 347 6.90 17.86 4.97
CA LYS A 347 6.64 19.07 5.76
C LYS A 347 5.31 19.72 5.40
N GLU A 348 4.90 19.62 4.15
CA GLU A 348 3.60 20.09 3.68
C GLU A 348 2.47 19.35 4.40
N TYR A 349 2.60 18.03 4.61
CA TYR A 349 1.60 17.24 5.29
C TYR A 349 1.60 17.48 6.80
N SER A 350 2.77 17.38 7.45
CA SER A 350 2.88 17.55 8.91
C SER A 350 2.57 18.96 9.44
N ASN A 351 2.49 19.98 8.58
CA ASN A 351 2.10 21.35 8.97
C ASN A 351 0.67 21.73 8.56
N THR A 352 -0.04 20.86 7.84
CA THR A 352 -1.44 21.09 7.48
C THR A 352 -2.32 20.96 8.70
N VAL A 353 -3.35 21.80 8.77
CA VAL A 353 -4.30 21.85 9.87
C VAL A 353 -5.67 21.40 9.36
N ASN A 354 -6.30 20.46 10.06
CA ASN A 354 -7.62 19.95 9.71
C ASN A 354 -8.74 20.92 10.11
N HIS A 355 -9.99 20.52 9.84
CA HIS A 355 -11.19 21.29 10.15
C HIS A 355 -11.41 21.55 11.65
N LYS A 356 -10.68 20.84 12.55
CA LYS A 356 -10.71 21.04 14.01
C LYS A 356 -9.63 22.00 14.52
N GLY A 357 -8.76 22.50 13.66
CA GLY A 357 -7.65 23.36 14.07
C GLY A 357 -6.42 22.59 14.56
N GLU A 358 -6.35 21.27 14.32
CA GLU A 358 -5.26 20.39 14.74
C GLU A 358 -4.35 20.03 13.57
N LYS A 359 -3.05 19.81 13.84
CA LYS A 359 -2.13 19.33 12.80
C LYS A 359 -2.50 17.92 12.38
N ASP A 360 -2.67 17.70 11.09
CA ASP A 360 -3.14 16.43 10.56
C ASP A 360 -2.50 16.10 9.22
N ASN A 361 -1.59 15.13 9.26
CA ASN A 361 -0.89 14.67 8.08
C ASN A 361 -1.74 13.76 7.18
N PHE A 362 -2.75 13.08 7.73
CA PHE A 362 -3.65 12.23 6.97
C PHE A 362 -4.62 13.08 6.15
N PHE A 363 -5.21 14.11 6.76
CA PHE A 363 -6.04 15.09 6.04
C PHE A 363 -5.28 15.74 4.86
N ALA A 364 -4.02 16.13 5.08
CA ALA A 364 -3.19 16.72 4.04
C ALA A 364 -2.92 15.77 2.85
N TYR A 365 -2.64 14.51 3.16
CA TYR A 365 -2.45 13.47 2.14
C TYR A 365 -3.73 13.28 1.31
N LEU A 366 -4.90 13.20 1.97
CA LEU A 366 -6.19 13.08 1.29
C LEU A 366 -6.48 14.26 0.37
N GLN A 367 -6.12 15.49 0.77
CA GLN A 367 -6.26 16.67 -0.09
C GLN A 367 -5.38 16.58 -1.36
N ASP A 368 -4.15 16.07 -1.23
CA ASP A 368 -3.24 15.88 -2.37
C ASP A 368 -3.76 14.76 -3.30
N LEU A 369 -4.17 13.63 -2.73
CA LEU A 369 -4.77 12.52 -3.48
C LEU A 369 -6.07 12.93 -4.20
N LYS A 370 -6.91 13.76 -3.56
CA LYS A 370 -8.14 14.28 -4.18
C LYS A 370 -7.86 15.16 -5.39
N GLN A 371 -6.72 15.86 -5.43
CA GLN A 371 -6.32 16.64 -6.60
C GLN A 371 -5.97 15.78 -7.81
N HIS A 372 -5.60 14.51 -7.59
CA HIS A 372 -5.28 13.50 -8.60
C HIS A 372 -6.46 12.54 -8.87
N THR A 373 -7.67 12.90 -8.44
CA THR A 373 -8.90 12.13 -8.72
C THR A 373 -10.04 13.06 -9.12
N ARG A 374 -9.72 14.19 -9.75
CA ARG A 374 -10.74 15.18 -10.15
C ARG A 374 -11.67 14.57 -11.19
N GLY A 375 -12.97 14.84 -11.06
CA GLY A 375 -13.98 14.27 -11.96
C GLY A 375 -14.17 12.75 -11.82
N MET A 376 -13.63 12.14 -10.76
CA MET A 376 -13.88 10.76 -10.38
C MET A 376 -14.23 10.64 -8.88
N PRO A 377 -15.17 9.75 -8.48
CA PRO A 377 -15.39 9.46 -7.06
C PRO A 377 -14.13 8.80 -6.46
N LEU A 378 -13.68 9.28 -5.30
CA LEU A 378 -12.56 8.72 -4.55
C LEU A 378 -13.11 7.99 -3.32
N VAL A 379 -12.90 6.69 -3.21
CA VAL A 379 -13.26 5.89 -2.04
C VAL A 379 -11.99 5.51 -1.30
N ILE A 380 -11.93 5.82 -0.02
CA ILE A 380 -10.92 5.25 0.87
C ILE A 380 -11.46 3.88 1.31
N ALA A 381 -11.01 2.85 0.59
CA ALA A 381 -11.53 1.48 0.67
C ALA A 381 -10.97 0.71 1.87
N GLU A 382 -9.86 1.17 2.45
CA GLU A 382 -9.36 0.76 3.76
C GLU A 382 -8.69 1.93 4.46
N TYR A 383 -9.00 2.09 5.75
CA TYR A 383 -8.32 2.95 6.72
C TYR A 383 -8.62 2.41 8.12
N GLY A 384 -7.72 2.59 9.08
CA GLY A 384 -7.98 2.13 10.44
C GLY A 384 -6.78 2.30 11.36
N LEU A 385 -7.02 2.09 12.66
CA LEU A 385 -6.01 2.05 13.70
C LEU A 385 -6.32 0.88 14.63
N PRO A 386 -5.32 0.13 15.11
CA PRO A 386 -5.55 -1.03 15.97
C PRO A 386 -5.50 -0.69 17.46
N SER A 387 -6.27 -1.42 18.28
CA SER A 387 -6.31 -1.29 19.75
C SER A 387 -5.33 -2.21 20.49
N SER A 388 -4.17 -2.50 19.89
CA SER A 388 -3.15 -3.40 20.46
C SER A 388 -2.34 -2.73 21.58
N ARG A 389 -1.70 -3.56 22.42
CA ARG A 389 -0.66 -3.12 23.36
C ARG A 389 0.64 -2.77 22.61
N GLY A 390 1.06 -3.64 21.69
CA GLY A 390 2.24 -3.45 20.87
C GLY A 390 2.08 -2.29 19.86
N ILE A 391 3.22 -1.68 19.50
CA ILE A 391 3.32 -0.61 18.49
C ILE A 391 4.27 -1.10 17.41
N SER A 392 3.79 -1.24 16.17
CA SER A 392 4.62 -1.66 15.04
C SER A 392 5.15 -0.52 14.19
N HIS A 393 4.53 0.66 14.31
CA HIS A 393 4.98 1.88 13.66
C HIS A 393 4.51 3.11 14.44
N PHE A 394 5.43 4.01 14.73
CA PHE A 394 5.17 5.25 15.47
C PHE A 394 4.95 6.43 14.51
N THR A 395 4.12 7.38 14.91
CA THR A 395 3.88 8.64 14.20
C THR A 395 3.90 9.83 15.18
N PRO A 396 4.41 11.00 14.78
CA PRO A 396 4.38 12.20 15.65
C PRO A 396 2.97 12.70 16.01
N SER A 397 1.98 12.43 15.16
CA SER A 397 0.58 12.88 15.32
C SER A 397 -0.26 11.95 16.20
N GLY A 398 0.31 10.84 16.69
CA GLY A 398 -0.39 9.88 17.54
C GLY A 398 -1.22 8.83 16.77
N PHE A 399 -1.25 8.85 15.45
CA PHE A 399 -1.87 7.82 14.60
C PHE A 399 -1.00 6.56 14.45
N ASN A 400 -0.43 6.07 15.54
CA ASN A 400 0.48 4.92 15.55
C ASN A 400 -0.21 3.64 15.04
N GLN A 401 0.54 2.73 14.42
CA GLN A 401 0.10 1.36 14.16
C GLN A 401 0.15 0.56 15.47
N GLY A 402 -0.84 0.76 16.33
CA GLY A 402 -0.97 0.11 17.63
C GLY A 402 -0.62 1.01 18.80
N GLY A 403 -0.61 0.43 20.01
CA GLY A 403 -0.41 1.15 21.27
C GLY A 403 -1.62 1.94 21.75
N HIS A 404 -2.79 1.72 21.15
CA HIS A 404 -4.01 2.44 21.50
C HIS A 404 -4.90 1.60 22.40
N THR A 405 -5.48 2.23 23.43
CA THR A 405 -6.63 1.65 24.11
C THR A 405 -7.85 1.69 23.20
N GLU A 406 -8.88 0.88 23.47
CA GLU A 406 -10.11 0.87 22.69
C GLU A 406 -10.79 2.24 22.64
N ALA A 407 -10.71 3.02 23.73
CA ALA A 407 -11.19 4.39 23.74
C ALA A 407 -10.40 5.29 22.77
N LYS A 408 -9.06 5.16 22.75
CA LYS A 408 -8.21 5.97 21.88
C LYS A 408 -8.34 5.55 20.40
N GLN A 409 -8.50 4.26 20.14
CA GLN A 409 -8.83 3.73 18.82
C GLN A 409 -10.10 4.38 18.27
N ALA A 410 -11.15 4.43 19.08
CA ALA A 410 -12.42 5.03 18.70
C ALA A 410 -12.30 6.54 18.42
N GLU A 411 -11.60 7.27 19.30
CA GLU A 411 -11.37 8.72 19.15
C GLU A 411 -10.60 9.05 17.87
N LEU A 412 -9.45 8.41 17.63
CA LEU A 412 -8.61 8.70 16.47
C LEU A 412 -9.26 8.24 15.16
N SER A 413 -9.93 7.09 15.17
CA SER A 413 -10.64 6.58 13.98
C SER A 413 -11.81 7.48 13.56
N LEU A 414 -12.43 8.19 14.50
CA LEU A 414 -13.43 9.22 14.18
C LEU A 414 -12.79 10.36 13.39
N THR A 415 -11.65 10.89 13.84
CA THR A 415 -10.92 11.94 13.12
C THR A 415 -10.58 11.49 11.69
N LEU A 416 -10.05 10.28 11.50
CA LEU A 416 -9.78 9.77 10.15
C LEU A 416 -11.05 9.71 9.28
N THR A 417 -12.17 9.26 9.86
CA THR A 417 -13.46 9.17 9.13
C THR A 417 -13.99 10.55 8.75
N GLU A 418 -13.86 11.53 9.65
CA GLU A 418 -14.23 12.92 9.41
C GLU A 418 -13.37 13.53 8.31
N ASP A 419 -12.07 13.32 8.32
CA ASP A 419 -11.16 13.84 7.30
C ASP A 419 -11.46 13.28 5.90
N ILE A 420 -11.81 12.00 5.79
CA ILE A 420 -12.26 11.40 4.52
C ILE A 420 -13.53 12.11 4.03
N PHE A 421 -14.50 12.35 4.90
CA PHE A 421 -15.73 13.05 4.52
C PHE A 421 -15.52 14.55 4.20
N GLU A 422 -14.61 15.22 4.92
CA GLU A 422 -14.33 16.65 4.72
C GLU A 422 -13.43 16.95 3.50
N THR A 423 -12.71 15.95 2.99
CA THR A 423 -11.94 16.04 1.74
C THR A 423 -12.77 15.73 0.48
N ASP A 424 -14.10 15.68 0.60
CA ASP A 424 -15.03 15.34 -0.47
C ASP A 424 -14.73 13.97 -1.13
N CYS A 425 -14.26 13.00 -0.34
CA CYS A 425 -14.24 11.61 -0.78
C CYS A 425 -15.68 11.09 -0.91
N ALA A 426 -15.87 10.10 -1.76
CA ALA A 426 -17.15 9.44 -2.03
C ALA A 426 -17.47 8.32 -1.03
N GLY A 427 -16.49 7.87 -0.25
CA GLY A 427 -16.69 6.83 0.73
C GLY A 427 -15.52 6.63 1.70
N ALA A 428 -15.85 6.15 2.89
CA ALA A 428 -14.95 5.71 3.95
C ALA A 428 -15.33 4.28 4.35
N ILE A 429 -14.45 3.31 4.09
CA ILE A 429 -14.65 1.90 4.46
C ILE A 429 -13.62 1.50 5.53
N TYR A 430 -14.08 1.39 6.77
CA TYR A 430 -13.21 1.14 7.93
C TYR A 430 -12.62 -0.28 7.90
N PHE A 431 -11.34 -0.40 8.21
CA PHE A 431 -10.65 -1.66 8.44
C PHE A 431 -10.48 -1.86 9.96
N GLU A 432 -11.20 -2.80 10.59
CA GLU A 432 -12.08 -3.83 10.00
C GLU A 432 -13.24 -4.27 10.93
N TRP A 433 -14.10 -5.20 10.48
CA TRP A 433 -15.22 -5.68 11.28
C TRP A 433 -14.81 -6.48 12.53
N THR A 434 -13.86 -7.42 12.43
CA THR A 434 -13.46 -8.33 13.52
C THR A 434 -11.96 -8.30 13.79
N ASP A 435 -11.54 -8.57 15.02
CA ASP A 435 -10.13 -8.88 15.30
C ASP A 435 -9.73 -10.21 14.62
N GLU A 436 -8.68 -10.20 13.80
CA GLU A 436 -8.25 -11.35 12.98
C GLU A 436 -6.94 -11.99 13.48
N TRP A 437 -7.05 -13.04 14.31
CA TRP A 437 -5.90 -13.65 15.01
C TRP A 437 -4.87 -14.30 14.08
N PHE A 438 -5.23 -14.67 12.85
CA PHE A 438 -4.27 -15.29 11.93
C PHE A 438 -3.26 -14.27 11.34
N LYS A 439 -3.51 -12.97 11.44
CA LYS A 439 -2.66 -11.94 10.80
C LYS A 439 -1.29 -11.86 11.46
N HIS A 440 -0.29 -11.47 10.65
CA HIS A 440 1.10 -11.30 11.05
C HIS A 440 1.59 -9.87 10.87
N ASN A 441 2.57 -9.52 11.68
CA ASN A 441 3.24 -8.25 11.63
C ASN A 441 4.76 -8.45 11.77
N TRP A 442 5.53 -7.62 11.05
CA TRP A 442 6.99 -7.69 10.98
C TRP A 442 7.73 -7.63 12.33
N LEU A 443 7.08 -7.14 13.38
CA LEU A 443 7.68 -6.90 14.69
C LEU A 443 7.76 -8.18 15.53
N VAL A 444 6.84 -9.11 15.27
CA VAL A 444 6.62 -10.31 16.10
C VAL A 444 6.64 -11.61 15.31
N MET A 445 6.40 -11.55 13.99
CA MET A 445 6.18 -12.75 13.17
C MET A 445 7.34 -13.74 13.15
N ASP A 446 8.57 -13.26 13.32
CA ASP A 446 9.77 -14.10 13.34
C ASP A 446 9.88 -14.94 14.63
N PHE A 447 9.14 -14.58 15.69
CA PHE A 447 9.14 -15.26 16.98
C PHE A 447 7.92 -16.17 17.20
N GLU A 448 6.94 -16.17 16.30
CA GLU A 448 5.71 -16.96 16.40
C GLU A 448 5.89 -18.32 15.69
N ILE A 449 6.41 -19.30 16.43
CA ILE A 449 6.89 -20.58 15.91
C ILE A 449 6.16 -21.74 16.61
N PRO A 450 5.53 -22.67 15.87
CA PRO A 450 5.47 -22.74 14.39
C PRO A 450 4.48 -21.74 13.79
N PHE A 451 4.83 -21.17 12.63
CA PHE A 451 4.06 -20.11 11.97
C PHE A 451 2.57 -20.44 11.75
N ASN A 452 2.24 -21.70 11.47
CA ASN A 452 0.87 -22.14 11.19
C ASN A 452 -0.06 -22.07 12.42
N ASN A 453 0.50 -22.09 13.63
CA ASN A 453 -0.25 -22.08 14.88
C ASN A 453 -0.66 -20.67 15.30
N ARG A 454 -0.12 -19.61 14.69
CA ARG A 454 -0.44 -18.19 15.00
C ARG A 454 -1.92 -17.85 15.13
N LYS A 455 -2.79 -18.56 14.40
CA LYS A 455 -4.25 -18.37 14.43
C LYS A 455 -4.89 -18.86 15.74
N LEU A 456 -4.17 -19.64 16.54
CA LEU A 456 -4.67 -20.32 17.73
C LEU A 456 -4.63 -19.45 18.98
N TRP A 457 -4.03 -18.26 18.95
CA TRP A 457 -3.96 -17.35 20.08
C TRP A 457 -4.04 -15.90 19.60
N HIS A 458 -4.41 -15.00 20.50
CA HIS A 458 -4.51 -13.57 20.24
C HIS A 458 -3.28 -12.88 20.79
N ASN A 459 -2.46 -12.33 19.92
CA ASN A 459 -1.24 -11.61 20.28
C ASN A 459 -1.53 -10.10 20.38
N MET A 460 -1.53 -9.57 21.59
CA MET A 460 -1.74 -8.15 21.87
C MET A 460 -0.51 -7.29 21.59
N GLU A 461 0.67 -7.90 21.39
CA GLU A 461 1.85 -7.25 20.84
C GLU A 461 1.81 -7.12 19.31
N ASN A 462 0.80 -7.72 18.64
CA ASN A 462 0.62 -7.69 17.19
C ASN A 462 -0.53 -6.75 16.77
N PRO A 463 -0.24 -5.53 16.29
CA PRO A 463 -1.28 -4.59 15.83
C PRO A 463 -2.21 -5.15 14.75
N GLU A 464 -1.71 -6.03 13.86
CA GLU A 464 -2.50 -6.56 12.74
C GLU A 464 -3.65 -7.46 13.19
N GLN A 465 -3.61 -8.01 14.42
CA GLN A 465 -4.71 -8.81 14.96
C GLN A 465 -5.80 -7.98 15.65
N ASN A 466 -5.64 -6.64 15.75
CA ASN A 466 -6.37 -5.81 16.72
C ASN A 466 -7.14 -4.63 16.11
N PHE A 467 -7.52 -4.70 14.83
CA PHE A 467 -8.26 -3.65 14.13
C PHE A 467 -9.79 -3.71 14.31
N GLY A 468 -10.33 -4.81 14.84
CA GLY A 468 -11.76 -5.11 14.78
C GLY A 468 -12.63 -4.10 15.53
N ILE A 469 -13.76 -3.73 14.92
CA ILE A 469 -14.90 -3.08 15.60
C ILE A 469 -15.57 -4.06 16.59
N LEU A 470 -15.64 -5.34 16.20
CA LEU A 470 -16.07 -6.46 17.00
C LEU A 470 -14.83 -7.18 17.55
N ALA A 471 -14.66 -7.14 18.86
CA ALA A 471 -13.67 -7.96 19.54
C ALA A 471 -14.07 -9.43 19.44
N LEU A 472 -13.16 -10.24 18.90
CA LEU A 472 -13.18 -11.71 19.06
C LEU A 472 -12.12 -12.02 20.11
N GLU A 473 -12.54 -12.11 21.37
CA GLU A 473 -11.62 -12.11 22.52
C GLU A 473 -11.93 -13.24 23.49
N ASN A 474 -10.90 -13.70 24.21
CA ASN A 474 -11.09 -14.49 25.42
C ASN A 474 -11.06 -13.55 26.63
N LYS A 475 -12.09 -13.60 27.47
CA LYS A 475 -12.17 -12.83 28.73
C LYS A 475 -12.29 -13.76 29.91
N LYS A 476 -11.35 -14.70 30.04
CA LYS A 476 -11.34 -15.63 31.18
C LYS A 476 -11.12 -14.90 32.49
N LYS A 477 -10.28 -13.85 32.48
CA LYS A 477 -10.00 -12.99 33.64
C LYS A 477 -10.12 -11.51 33.32
N ILE A 478 -10.65 -10.77 34.28
CA ILE A 478 -10.72 -9.31 34.25
C ILE A 478 -9.85 -8.79 35.40
N ILE A 479 -8.85 -7.97 35.09
CA ILE A 479 -8.05 -7.33 36.14
C ILE A 479 -8.77 -6.05 36.62
N ASP A 480 -9.34 -6.09 37.82
CA ASP A 480 -10.13 -4.99 38.38
C ASP A 480 -10.02 -4.85 39.92
N GLY A 481 -9.20 -5.70 40.54
CA GLY A 481 -9.00 -5.79 41.98
C GLY A 481 -10.03 -6.68 42.68
N ASN A 482 -10.81 -7.47 41.94
CA ASN A 482 -11.82 -8.37 42.46
C ASN A 482 -11.60 -9.82 42.03
N LEU A 483 -10.99 -10.60 42.92
CA LEU A 483 -10.71 -12.02 42.71
C LEU A 483 -11.93 -12.99 42.63
N ASN A 484 -13.13 -12.53 42.28
CA ASN A 484 -14.31 -13.40 42.22
C ASN A 484 -14.29 -14.37 41.04
N ASP A 485 -13.69 -13.98 39.92
CA ASP A 485 -13.43 -14.78 38.73
C ASP A 485 -12.27 -15.77 38.92
N TRP A 486 -11.59 -15.77 40.08
CA TRP A 486 -10.50 -16.70 40.43
C TRP A 486 -10.93 -17.87 41.32
N ASN A 487 -12.18 -17.93 41.77
CA ASN A 487 -12.64 -18.84 42.84
C ASN A 487 -12.49 -20.35 42.52
N ASN A 488 -12.29 -20.75 41.26
CA ASN A 488 -12.16 -22.15 40.82
C ASN A 488 -10.80 -22.47 40.17
N GLU A 489 -9.82 -21.57 40.27
CA GLU A 489 -8.57 -21.68 39.51
C GLU A 489 -7.43 -22.34 40.30
N GLN A 490 -6.32 -22.62 39.61
CA GLN A 490 -5.15 -23.24 40.19
C GLN A 490 -4.51 -22.31 41.24
N GLU A 491 -4.79 -22.59 42.51
CA GLU A 491 -4.01 -22.06 43.64
C GLU A 491 -2.62 -22.71 43.59
N ILE A 492 -1.62 -21.95 43.19
CA ILE A 492 -0.22 -22.42 43.09
C ILE A 492 0.54 -22.26 44.40
N TYR A 493 0.01 -21.45 45.34
CA TYR A 493 0.60 -21.27 46.65
C TYR A 493 -0.38 -20.72 47.70
N GLN A 494 -0.24 -21.24 48.91
CA GLN A 494 -0.97 -20.79 50.09
C GLN A 494 -0.08 -20.84 51.32
N GLU A 495 0.09 -19.68 51.96
CA GLU A 495 0.69 -19.60 53.29
C GLU A 495 0.05 -18.48 54.11
N LYS A 496 -0.64 -18.82 55.22
CA LYS A 496 -1.31 -17.96 56.22
C LYS A 496 -2.09 -16.75 55.68
N LYS A 497 -1.37 -15.75 55.17
CA LYS A 497 -1.78 -14.41 54.78
C LYS A 497 -1.58 -14.11 53.29
N VAL A 498 -0.97 -15.04 52.55
CA VAL A 498 -0.70 -14.95 51.12
C VAL A 498 -1.33 -16.13 50.40
N ARG A 499 -2.10 -15.83 49.36
CA ARG A 499 -2.66 -16.79 48.41
C ARG A 499 -2.32 -16.31 47.02
N ILE A 500 -1.77 -17.17 46.18
CA ILE A 500 -1.37 -16.86 44.81
C ILE A 500 -2.06 -17.86 43.88
N PHE A 501 -2.64 -17.34 42.82
CA PHE A 501 -3.29 -18.11 41.77
C PHE A 501 -2.63 -17.78 40.44
N ALA A 502 -2.61 -18.75 39.55
CA ALA A 502 -2.18 -18.59 38.17
C ALA A 502 -3.22 -19.18 37.24
N ASP A 503 -3.34 -18.60 36.05
CA ASP A 503 -4.21 -19.10 35.01
C ASP A 503 -3.69 -18.67 33.63
N ALA A 504 -4.25 -19.23 32.56
CA ALA A 504 -3.88 -18.95 31.19
C ALA A 504 -5.11 -19.06 30.28
N ASP A 505 -5.11 -18.26 29.21
CA ASP A 505 -6.05 -18.39 28.11
C ASP A 505 -5.36 -18.11 26.76
N PRO A 506 -6.08 -18.20 25.62
CA PRO A 506 -5.49 -17.93 24.32
C PRO A 506 -4.98 -16.50 24.10
N THR A 507 -5.09 -15.57 25.05
CA THR A 507 -4.55 -14.21 24.92
C THR A 507 -3.46 -13.94 25.96
N TYR A 508 -3.63 -14.41 27.19
CA TYR A 508 -2.76 -14.01 28.30
C TYR A 508 -2.36 -15.15 29.25
N PHE A 509 -1.19 -14.99 29.85
CA PHE A 509 -0.82 -15.60 31.12
C PHE A 509 -1.25 -14.69 32.28
N TYR A 510 -1.88 -15.24 33.31
CA TYR A 510 -2.43 -14.49 34.44
C TYR A 510 -1.82 -14.90 35.78
N LEU A 511 -1.66 -13.91 36.66
CA LEU A 511 -1.33 -14.09 38.07
C LEU A 511 -2.26 -13.24 38.94
N SER A 512 -2.69 -13.78 40.07
CA SER A 512 -3.29 -12.98 41.13
C SER A 512 -2.74 -13.35 42.49
N ALA A 513 -2.74 -12.37 43.38
CA ALA A 513 -2.30 -12.57 44.75
C ALA A 513 -3.12 -11.76 45.74
N ASN A 514 -3.40 -12.34 46.90
CA ASN A 514 -3.81 -11.58 48.08
C ASN A 514 -2.59 -11.46 49.01
N ILE A 515 -1.97 -10.28 49.08
CA ILE A 515 -0.72 -10.08 49.82
C ILE A 515 -1.00 -9.26 51.09
N THR A 516 -1.48 -9.94 52.13
CA THR A 516 -1.90 -9.29 53.37
C THR A 516 -0.71 -8.64 54.08
N GLY A 517 -0.67 -7.31 54.13
CA GLY A 517 0.41 -6.53 54.75
C GLY A 517 1.26 -5.72 53.76
N PHE A 518 1.08 -5.94 52.45
CA PHE A 518 1.76 -5.14 51.43
C PHE A 518 1.24 -3.69 51.39
N ASN A 519 2.17 -2.76 51.22
CA ASN A 519 1.91 -1.35 50.99
C ASN A 519 3.00 -0.76 50.08
N PHE A 520 2.60 -0.20 48.95
CA PHE A 520 3.50 0.49 48.02
C PHE A 520 4.22 1.70 48.62
N ASP A 521 3.76 2.30 49.72
CA ASP A 521 4.51 3.38 50.39
C ASP A 521 5.80 2.86 51.05
N LYS A 522 5.79 1.60 51.47
CA LYS A 522 6.87 0.99 52.27
C LYS A 522 7.66 -0.06 51.50
N ASN A 523 7.04 -0.67 50.50
CA ASN A 523 7.55 -1.87 49.85
C ASN A 523 7.55 -1.76 48.34
N ASN A 524 8.31 -2.64 47.70
CA ASN A 524 8.23 -2.98 46.28
C ASN A 524 7.83 -4.46 46.16
N LEU A 525 7.14 -4.81 45.09
CA LEU A 525 6.80 -6.18 44.74
C LEU A 525 7.59 -6.57 43.49
N TYR A 526 8.23 -7.73 43.51
CA TYR A 526 8.89 -8.33 42.36
C TYR A 526 8.35 -9.72 42.10
N ILE A 527 8.23 -10.10 40.83
CA ILE A 527 7.84 -11.46 40.41
C ILE A 527 8.91 -11.95 39.42
N ALA A 528 9.67 -12.97 39.80
CA ALA A 528 10.66 -13.59 38.93
C ALA A 528 10.07 -14.84 38.27
N ILE A 529 10.28 -14.99 36.96
CA ILE A 529 9.69 -16.04 36.14
C ILE A 529 10.81 -16.75 35.36
N ASP A 530 10.90 -18.06 35.57
CA ASP A 530 11.65 -19.01 34.76
C ASP A 530 10.66 -19.69 33.81
N THR A 531 10.94 -19.62 32.52
CA THR A 531 10.00 -19.94 31.46
C THR A 531 10.15 -21.35 30.92
N TYR A 532 11.30 -22.02 31.06
CA TYR A 532 11.48 -23.37 30.48
C TYR A 532 12.68 -24.21 30.96
N ASP A 533 13.80 -23.62 31.39
CA ASP A 533 14.99 -24.37 31.82
C ASP A 533 15.66 -23.68 33.00
N LYS A 534 15.51 -24.28 34.18
CA LYS A 534 16.11 -23.82 35.45
C LYS A 534 17.62 -23.58 35.41
N ASN A 535 18.34 -24.11 34.42
CA ASN A 535 19.79 -23.91 34.27
C ASN A 535 20.14 -22.68 33.42
N LYS A 536 19.22 -22.22 32.60
CA LYS A 536 19.31 -20.97 31.82
C LYS A 536 18.70 -19.82 32.62
N GLY A 537 18.83 -18.60 32.12
CA GLY A 537 18.43 -17.36 32.77
C GLY A 537 19.37 -16.93 33.89
N ASP A 538 19.05 -15.80 34.52
CA ASP A 538 19.85 -15.25 35.61
C ASP A 538 19.48 -15.87 36.95
N LYS A 539 20.44 -16.51 37.61
CA LYS A 539 20.28 -17.12 38.94
C LYS A 539 20.43 -16.11 40.08
N LYS A 540 20.57 -14.81 39.81
CA LYS A 540 20.74 -13.76 40.80
C LYS A 540 19.71 -12.67 40.58
N MET A 541 19.09 -12.20 41.67
CA MET A 541 18.19 -11.05 41.62
C MET A 541 18.95 -9.73 41.83
N PRO A 542 18.53 -8.60 41.22
CA PRO A 542 19.22 -7.31 41.34
C PRO A 542 19.24 -6.75 42.78
N PHE A 543 18.35 -7.26 43.65
CA PHE A 543 18.21 -6.86 45.05
C PHE A 543 18.69 -7.94 46.04
N SER A 544 19.36 -9.00 45.56
CA SER A 544 19.85 -10.10 46.40
C SER A 544 21.25 -10.54 46.00
N ASN A 545 22.05 -10.92 47.00
CA ASN A 545 23.32 -11.61 46.76
C ASN A 545 23.18 -13.14 46.77
N LYS A 546 21.98 -13.66 47.02
CA LYS A 546 21.69 -15.11 46.93
C LYS A 546 21.74 -15.55 45.47
N ILE A 547 22.39 -16.68 45.23
CA ILE A 547 22.29 -17.42 43.97
C ILE A 547 21.21 -18.47 44.15
N PHE A 548 20.21 -18.45 43.27
CA PHE A 548 19.10 -19.39 43.25
C PHE A 548 19.48 -20.63 42.45
N ASP A 549 18.79 -21.75 42.71
CA ASP A 549 18.99 -22.98 41.93
C ASP A 549 18.35 -22.91 40.54
N TYR A 550 17.38 -22.00 40.37
CA TYR A 550 16.67 -21.68 39.13
C TYR A 550 17.22 -20.36 38.58
N GLY A 551 17.37 -20.26 37.26
CA GLY A 551 17.64 -18.98 36.59
C GLY A 551 16.38 -18.45 35.92
N PHE A 552 16.23 -17.13 35.96
CA PHE A 552 14.99 -16.46 35.58
C PHE A 552 15.23 -15.63 34.33
N GLU A 553 14.36 -15.78 33.34
CA GLU A 553 14.36 -14.95 32.13
C GLU A 553 13.72 -13.59 32.37
N PHE A 554 12.72 -13.52 33.26
CA PHE A 554 11.95 -12.30 33.45
C PHE A 554 11.80 -11.89 34.91
N LEU A 555 11.75 -10.57 35.13
CA LEU A 555 11.51 -9.95 36.43
C LEU A 555 10.46 -8.84 36.28
N CYS A 556 9.24 -9.10 36.73
CA CYS A 556 8.27 -8.03 36.94
C CYS A 556 8.66 -7.23 38.18
N ALA A 557 8.69 -5.90 38.09
CA ALA A 557 9.05 -4.99 39.16
C ALA A 557 7.96 -3.94 39.34
N PHE A 558 7.22 -4.00 40.45
CA PHE A 558 6.16 -3.06 40.83
C PHE A 558 6.65 -2.22 42.02
N LYS A 559 6.96 -0.95 41.76
CA LYS A 559 7.45 0.00 42.77
C LYS A 559 6.37 0.98 43.24
N SER A 560 5.44 1.32 42.35
CA SER A 560 4.25 2.12 42.61
C SER A 560 3.22 1.88 41.50
N ILE A 561 2.04 2.50 41.61
CA ILE A 561 1.00 2.46 40.58
C ILE A 561 1.53 3.01 39.23
N ASP A 562 2.37 4.03 39.27
CA ASP A 562 2.94 4.66 38.06
C ASP A 562 4.32 4.09 37.67
N ASN A 563 4.81 3.05 38.36
CA ASN A 563 6.12 2.45 38.11
C ASN A 563 6.05 0.93 38.26
N ALA A 564 5.66 0.30 37.17
CA ALA A 564 5.66 -1.14 36.99
C ALA A 564 6.33 -1.50 35.66
N LYS A 565 7.22 -2.49 35.68
CA LYS A 565 7.94 -2.95 34.50
C LYS A 565 8.05 -4.48 34.46
N LEU A 566 7.98 -5.07 33.28
CA LEU A 566 8.55 -6.37 32.98
C LEU A 566 9.97 -6.16 32.44
N LEU A 567 10.95 -6.79 33.07
CA LEU A 567 12.34 -6.73 32.66
C LEU A 567 12.80 -8.11 32.20
N VAL A 568 13.75 -8.15 31.27
CA VAL A 568 14.30 -9.39 30.70
C VAL A 568 15.76 -9.56 31.10
N ASP A 569 16.20 -10.80 31.33
CA ASP A 569 17.64 -11.13 31.43
C ASP A 569 18.35 -10.70 30.14
N GLU A 570 19.44 -9.95 30.27
CA GLU A 570 20.13 -9.29 29.15
C GLU A 570 20.40 -10.23 27.94
N PRO A 571 20.88 -11.48 28.11
CA PRO A 571 21.11 -12.40 27.01
C PRO A 571 19.85 -12.87 26.27
N TYR A 572 18.66 -12.70 26.86
CA TYR A 572 17.38 -13.16 26.31
C TYR A 572 16.54 -12.03 25.69
N SER A 573 17.10 -10.82 25.60
CA SER A 573 16.45 -9.71 24.89
C SER A 573 16.26 -10.01 23.40
N VAL A 574 15.10 -9.62 22.86
CA VAL A 574 14.77 -9.77 21.44
C VAL A 574 15.14 -8.55 20.58
N PHE A 575 15.85 -7.58 21.15
CA PHE A 575 16.25 -6.39 20.41
C PHE A 575 17.26 -6.72 19.29
N THR A 576 16.93 -6.35 18.06
CA THR A 576 17.81 -6.49 16.89
C THR A 576 18.34 -5.12 16.45
N ASP A 577 19.66 -4.97 16.37
CA ASP A 577 20.29 -3.82 15.73
C ASP A 577 20.62 -4.13 14.26
N ILE A 578 19.66 -3.80 13.39
CA ILE A 578 19.75 -4.09 11.95
C ILE A 578 20.84 -3.29 11.22
N TYR A 579 21.35 -2.20 11.80
CA TYR A 579 22.36 -1.36 11.14
C TYR A 579 23.78 -1.83 11.42
N ASN A 580 23.99 -2.49 12.55
CA ASN A 580 25.28 -3.04 12.96
C ASN A 580 25.41 -4.55 12.68
N ASP A 581 24.49 -5.12 11.87
CA ASP A 581 24.44 -6.54 11.47
C ASP A 581 24.56 -7.52 12.64
N ASN A 582 24.13 -7.12 13.84
CA ASN A 582 24.21 -7.95 15.04
C ASN A 582 22.84 -8.56 15.30
N ILE A 583 22.58 -9.72 14.67
CA ILE A 583 21.42 -10.55 15.00
C ILE A 583 21.82 -11.42 16.20
N PRO A 584 21.26 -11.18 17.39
CA PRO A 584 21.57 -12.01 18.54
C PRO A 584 20.95 -13.41 18.35
N VAL A 585 21.50 -14.39 19.06
CA VAL A 585 20.82 -15.66 19.26
C VAL A 585 19.75 -15.43 20.31
N TYR A 586 18.48 -15.50 19.91
CA TYR A 586 17.34 -15.25 20.78
C TYR A 586 17.07 -16.45 21.71
N ALA A 587 17.91 -16.63 22.72
CA ALA A 587 17.79 -17.76 23.64
C ALA A 587 18.32 -17.39 25.02
N SER A 588 17.68 -17.95 26.04
CA SER A 588 18.15 -17.79 27.41
C SER A 588 19.51 -18.47 27.59
N LYS A 589 20.37 -17.89 28.43
CA LYS A 589 21.72 -18.39 28.71
C LYS A 589 21.95 -18.48 30.21
N PRO A 590 22.75 -19.44 30.71
CA PRO A 590 23.12 -19.47 32.11
C PRO A 590 23.81 -18.17 32.52
N ASN A 591 23.19 -17.40 33.43
CA ASN A 591 23.68 -16.10 33.89
C ASN A 591 23.60 -16.00 35.43
N LYS A 592 24.41 -15.11 36.02
CA LYS A 592 24.49 -14.86 37.48
C LYS A 592 24.84 -13.40 37.82
N ASN A 593 24.75 -12.48 36.85
CA ASN A 593 25.22 -11.10 37.06
C ASN A 593 24.19 -10.24 37.84
N GLY A 594 22.92 -10.63 37.82
CA GLY A 594 21.79 -9.93 38.43
C GLY A 594 21.25 -8.79 37.57
N THR A 595 21.51 -8.80 36.26
CA THR A 595 21.19 -7.71 35.33
C THR A 595 19.94 -8.04 34.53
N PHE A 596 18.84 -7.38 34.87
CA PHE A 596 17.62 -7.37 34.08
C PHE A 596 17.45 -6.01 33.42
N ILE A 597 17.22 -6.00 32.11
CA ILE A 597 17.14 -4.80 31.28
C ILE A 597 15.72 -4.57 30.77
N ASP A 598 15.49 -3.37 30.25
CA ASP A 598 14.25 -3.04 29.56
C ASP A 598 14.19 -3.79 28.20
N GLU A 599 13.00 -4.25 27.84
CA GLU A 599 12.67 -4.81 26.53
C GLU A 599 12.47 -3.72 25.48
N LEU A 600 13.34 -3.72 24.47
CA LEU A 600 13.38 -2.73 23.41
C LEU A 600 13.03 -3.36 22.06
N MET A 601 12.27 -2.63 21.24
CA MET A 601 11.89 -3.04 19.88
C MET A 601 12.10 -1.87 18.90
N LEU A 602 12.70 -2.13 17.75
CA LEU A 602 12.83 -1.15 16.67
C LEU A 602 11.50 -1.04 15.91
N VAL A 603 10.79 0.09 16.04
CA VAL A 603 9.45 0.29 15.47
C VAL A 603 9.45 1.20 14.24
N ASN A 604 10.40 2.13 14.14
CA ASN A 604 10.65 2.87 12.91
C ASN A 604 12.13 2.85 12.61
N ARG A 605 12.48 2.64 11.36
CA ARG A 605 13.86 2.67 10.89
C ARG A 605 14.31 4.11 10.69
N GLY A 606 15.59 4.37 10.96
CA GLY A 606 16.21 5.63 10.60
C GLY A 606 16.22 5.82 9.09
N ARG A 607 15.95 7.05 8.65
CA ARG A 607 15.85 7.42 7.23
C ARG A 607 16.76 8.57 6.87
N GLU A 608 17.12 8.65 5.60
CA GLU A 608 17.79 9.82 5.04
C GLU A 608 17.03 10.29 3.81
N THR A 609 16.60 11.56 3.79
CA THR A 609 15.86 12.12 2.65
C THR A 609 16.76 12.42 1.46
N LEU A 610 16.17 12.77 0.30
CA LEU A 610 16.92 13.25 -0.86
C LEU A 610 17.77 14.51 -0.59
N PHE A 611 17.46 15.22 0.49
CA PHE A 611 18.20 16.41 0.93
C PHE A 611 19.31 16.11 1.94
N GLY A 612 19.50 14.83 2.32
CA GLY A 612 20.46 14.43 3.35
C GLY A 612 20.00 14.71 4.79
N GLU A 613 18.71 15.04 4.98
CA GLU A 613 18.12 15.13 6.33
C GLU A 613 18.01 13.71 6.89
N LYS A 614 18.55 13.49 8.09
CA LYS A 614 18.47 12.21 8.77
C LYS A 614 17.37 12.24 9.81
N THR A 615 16.58 11.18 9.86
CA THR A 615 15.64 10.89 10.93
C THR A 615 16.16 9.67 11.66
N ASP A 616 16.28 9.77 12.98
CA ASP A 616 16.76 8.66 13.80
C ASP A 616 15.73 7.53 13.85
N SER A 617 16.23 6.31 14.06
CA SER A 617 15.39 5.16 14.38
C SER A 617 14.57 5.41 15.64
N ILE A 618 13.34 4.90 15.67
CA ILE A 618 12.48 4.93 16.85
C ILE A 618 12.49 3.55 17.49
N ILE A 619 12.95 3.50 18.74
CA ILE A 619 12.95 2.30 19.57
C ILE A 619 11.85 2.44 20.61
N ASN A 620 10.90 1.51 20.59
CA ASN A 620 9.86 1.41 21.60
C ASN A 620 10.34 0.57 22.78
N ASN A 621 10.12 1.06 23.99
CA ASN A 621 10.36 0.32 25.22
C ASN A 621 9.06 -0.32 25.68
N ARG A 622 8.92 -1.63 25.46
CA ARG A 622 7.70 -2.38 25.78
C ARG A 622 7.66 -2.92 27.22
N SER A 623 8.65 -2.60 28.05
CA SER A 623 8.76 -3.07 29.44
C SER A 623 7.66 -2.54 30.36
N SER A 624 7.13 -1.36 30.08
CA SER A 624 6.22 -0.68 31.01
C SER A 624 4.89 -1.42 31.13
N LEU A 625 4.50 -1.77 32.36
CA LEU A 625 3.23 -2.44 32.64
C LEU A 625 2.16 -1.43 33.02
N VAL A 626 1.09 -1.37 32.24
CA VAL A 626 0.03 -0.36 32.39
C VAL A 626 -0.90 -0.73 33.54
N PHE A 627 -1.05 0.16 34.51
CA PHE A 627 -2.03 0.01 35.59
C PHE A 627 -3.43 0.37 35.09
N GLY A 628 -4.43 -0.46 35.35
CA GLY A 628 -5.81 -0.11 35.02
C GLY A 628 -6.80 -1.26 35.09
N ASN A 629 -8.07 -0.94 34.90
CA ASN A 629 -9.14 -1.92 34.87
C ASN A 629 -9.34 -2.40 33.43
N SER A 630 -9.08 -3.68 33.14
CA SER A 630 -9.14 -4.19 31.77
C SER A 630 -10.55 -4.26 31.17
N ASN A 631 -11.59 -4.09 31.99
CA ASN A 631 -12.99 -4.01 31.53
C ASN A 631 -13.42 -2.60 31.12
N LYS A 632 -12.55 -1.60 31.30
CA LYS A 632 -12.80 -0.21 30.87
C LYS A 632 -12.07 0.08 29.57
N ALA A 633 -12.77 0.73 28.64
CA ALA A 633 -12.21 1.10 27.33
C ALA A 633 -10.97 1.99 27.41
N GLU A 634 -10.91 2.89 28.41
CA GLU A 634 -9.81 3.82 28.60
C GLU A 634 -8.52 3.13 29.08
N THR A 635 -8.66 1.94 29.65
CA THR A 635 -7.56 1.11 30.16
C THR A 635 -7.66 -0.33 29.64
N SER A 636 -8.17 -0.51 28.42
CA SER A 636 -8.38 -1.83 27.80
C SER A 636 -7.09 -2.64 27.68
N ASN A 637 -5.95 -1.94 27.58
CA ASN A 637 -4.61 -2.52 27.45
C ASN A 637 -3.87 -2.57 28.79
N ALA A 638 -4.57 -2.42 29.92
CA ALA A 638 -3.95 -2.56 31.23
C ALA A 638 -3.33 -3.96 31.40
N ASP A 639 -2.15 -4.03 32.00
CA ASP A 639 -1.44 -5.27 32.30
C ASP A 639 -1.68 -5.71 33.74
N TRP A 640 -1.91 -4.77 34.67
CA TRP A 640 -2.03 -5.10 36.09
C TRP A 640 -2.97 -4.17 36.86
N TYR A 641 -3.40 -4.66 38.03
CA TYR A 641 -4.22 -3.90 38.96
C TYR A 641 -3.85 -4.18 40.42
N TRP A 642 -4.01 -3.18 41.27
CA TRP A 642 -3.83 -3.28 42.72
C TRP A 642 -4.97 -2.59 43.47
N ASN A 643 -5.67 -3.36 44.30
CA ASN A 643 -6.67 -2.84 45.20
C ASN A 643 -6.07 -2.62 46.59
N ASN A 644 -5.77 -1.36 46.92
CA ASN A 644 -5.14 -1.02 48.19
C ASN A 644 -6.00 -1.35 49.43
N LYS A 645 -7.34 -1.39 49.30
CA LYS A 645 -8.24 -1.69 50.42
C LYS A 645 -8.27 -3.18 50.74
N THR A 646 -8.39 -4.01 49.71
CA THR A 646 -8.53 -5.47 49.84
C THR A 646 -7.20 -6.21 49.76
N LYS A 647 -6.11 -5.52 49.40
CA LYS A 647 -4.76 -6.07 49.20
C LYS A 647 -4.68 -7.16 48.12
N LYS A 648 -5.56 -7.04 47.12
CA LYS A 648 -5.65 -7.91 45.95
C LYS A 648 -4.81 -7.32 44.81
N PHE A 649 -3.93 -8.14 44.26
CA PHE A 649 -3.09 -7.89 43.10
C PHE A 649 -3.52 -8.80 41.96
N GLU A 650 -3.53 -8.27 40.74
CA GLU A 650 -3.77 -9.02 39.51
C GLU A 650 -2.82 -8.55 38.41
N LEU A 651 -2.36 -9.49 37.61
CA LEU A 651 -1.45 -9.30 36.49
C LEU A 651 -1.91 -10.19 35.34
N ARG A 652 -1.85 -9.67 34.12
CA ARG A 652 -1.90 -10.42 32.88
C ARG A 652 -0.73 -10.01 32.00
N LEU A 653 -0.10 -10.99 31.37
CA LEU A 653 1.01 -10.78 30.45
C LEU A 653 0.65 -11.40 29.12
N ASP A 654 0.82 -10.64 28.04
CA ASP A 654 0.74 -11.18 26.69
C ASP A 654 1.83 -12.24 26.50
N TRP A 655 1.52 -13.32 25.79
CA TRP A 655 2.44 -14.43 25.57
C TRP A 655 3.74 -14.00 24.89
N HIS A 656 3.66 -13.14 23.89
CA HIS A 656 4.83 -12.65 23.17
C HIS A 656 5.68 -11.69 24.01
N LEU A 657 5.07 -10.99 24.97
CA LEU A 657 5.78 -10.12 25.91
C LEU A 657 6.73 -10.92 26.84
N ILE A 658 6.46 -12.21 27.06
CA ILE A 658 7.35 -13.13 27.80
C ILE A 658 8.03 -14.16 26.89
N ASN A 659 8.24 -13.82 25.61
CA ASN A 659 8.94 -14.63 24.60
C ASN A 659 8.37 -16.06 24.44
N VAL A 660 7.06 -16.24 24.64
CA VAL A 660 6.35 -17.49 24.32
C VAL A 660 6.00 -17.45 22.83
N SER A 661 6.57 -18.40 22.08
CA SER A 661 6.44 -18.51 20.63
C SER A 661 5.12 -19.13 20.17
N ASP A 662 4.59 -20.08 20.95
CA ASP A 662 3.27 -20.67 20.71
C ASP A 662 2.70 -21.16 22.05
N PRO A 663 1.74 -20.44 22.66
CA PRO A 663 1.14 -20.87 23.91
C PRO A 663 0.22 -22.08 23.75
N SER A 664 -0.28 -22.38 22.55
CA SER A 664 -1.21 -23.49 22.31
C SER A 664 -0.56 -24.87 22.44
N GLU A 665 0.74 -24.96 22.16
CA GLU A 665 1.57 -26.16 22.31
C GLU A 665 2.72 -26.01 23.33
N LYS A 666 2.78 -24.86 24.02
CA LYS A 666 3.79 -24.49 25.03
C LYS A 666 5.21 -24.35 24.48
N TYR A 667 5.38 -23.66 23.37
CA TYR A 667 6.71 -23.31 22.87
C TYR A 667 7.17 -21.94 23.36
N VAL A 668 8.41 -21.88 23.81
CA VAL A 668 9.12 -20.64 24.12
C VAL A 668 10.34 -20.46 23.22
N LEU A 669 10.75 -19.22 23.03
CA LEU A 669 11.89 -18.88 22.20
C LEU A 669 13.18 -19.52 22.76
N ASP A 670 13.86 -20.33 21.96
CA ASP A 670 15.12 -21.00 22.35
C ASP A 670 15.98 -21.20 21.11
N ASP A 671 16.32 -20.07 20.49
CA ASP A 671 17.06 -20.03 19.24
C ASP A 671 18.45 -20.68 19.35
N LYS A 672 18.93 -21.21 18.23
CA LYS A 672 20.24 -21.87 18.14
C LYS A 672 21.15 -21.12 17.20
N ALA A 673 22.36 -20.86 17.67
CA ALA A 673 23.41 -20.23 16.88
C ALA A 673 23.67 -21.00 15.57
N ALA A 674 23.96 -20.25 14.50
CA ALA A 674 24.32 -20.77 13.18
C ALA A 674 23.22 -21.59 12.47
N THR A 675 21.97 -21.46 12.90
CA THR A 675 20.81 -21.99 12.17
C THR A 675 20.24 -20.92 11.24
N ARG A 676 19.48 -21.35 10.23
CA ARG A 676 18.87 -20.43 9.24
C ARG A 676 17.50 -19.91 9.65
N VAL A 677 16.92 -20.48 10.71
CA VAL A 677 15.57 -20.19 11.19
C VAL A 677 15.64 -20.03 12.69
N ILE A 678 14.84 -19.11 13.23
CA ILE A 678 14.69 -19.00 14.68
C ILE A 678 14.01 -20.28 15.18
N GLU A 679 14.52 -20.83 16.28
CA GLU A 679 14.00 -22.05 16.90
C GLU A 679 13.27 -21.77 18.22
N ALA A 680 12.43 -22.73 18.62
CA ALA A 680 11.70 -22.72 19.88
C ALA A 680 11.79 -24.08 20.57
N SER A 681 11.71 -24.08 21.89
CA SER A 681 11.72 -25.28 22.74
C SER A 681 10.40 -25.40 23.50
N GLN A 682 9.94 -26.63 23.70
CA GLN A 682 8.74 -26.86 24.49
C GLN A 682 9.05 -26.64 25.99
N THR A 683 8.15 -25.96 26.71
CA THR A 683 8.21 -25.78 28.15
C THR A 683 7.22 -26.70 28.86
N ASP A 684 7.63 -27.23 30.02
CA ASP A 684 6.71 -27.94 30.93
C ASP A 684 5.76 -26.97 31.65
N GLY A 685 6.16 -25.70 31.78
CA GLY A 685 5.45 -24.67 32.55
C GLY A 685 6.40 -23.62 33.13
N PHE A 686 5.88 -22.72 33.95
CA PHE A 686 6.63 -21.62 34.54
C PHE A 686 6.94 -21.84 36.01
N ASN A 687 8.17 -21.53 36.42
CA ASN A 687 8.60 -21.47 37.81
C ASN A 687 8.62 -20.02 38.29
N ILE A 688 7.97 -19.74 39.42
CA ILE A 688 7.63 -18.37 39.83
C ILE A 688 8.02 -18.11 41.29
N TYR A 689 8.63 -16.95 41.54
CA TYR A 689 8.84 -16.38 42.88
C TYR A 689 8.27 -14.99 43.00
N PHE A 690 7.69 -14.68 44.16
CA PHE A 690 7.30 -13.35 44.59
C PHE A 690 8.27 -12.85 45.65
N PHE A 691 8.76 -11.62 45.51
CA PHE A 691 9.59 -10.96 46.50
C PHE A 691 8.95 -9.65 46.92
N VAL A 692 8.85 -9.42 48.23
CA VAL A 692 8.51 -8.12 48.80
C VAL A 692 9.78 -7.55 49.40
N THR A 693 10.21 -6.38 48.91
CA THR A 693 11.35 -5.66 49.45
C THR A 693 10.92 -4.36 50.10
N ASP A 694 11.75 -3.78 50.97
CA ASP A 694 11.58 -2.39 51.39
C ASP A 694 11.97 -1.42 50.26
N LYS A 695 11.76 -0.11 50.45
CA LYS A 695 12.17 0.91 49.47
C LYS A 695 13.69 0.99 49.23
N LYS A 696 14.51 0.36 50.07
CA LYS A 696 15.97 0.25 49.92
C LYS A 696 16.38 -1.09 49.27
N ASN A 697 15.42 -1.87 48.79
CA ASN A 697 15.61 -3.18 48.18
C ASN A 697 16.14 -4.28 49.12
N ASN A 698 15.92 -4.16 50.43
CA ASN A 698 16.14 -5.29 51.34
C ASN A 698 14.93 -6.22 51.30
N ILE A 699 15.15 -7.53 51.16
CA ILE A 699 14.08 -8.54 51.15
C ILE A 699 13.38 -8.54 52.52
N VAL A 700 12.06 -8.31 52.50
CA VAL A 700 11.16 -8.41 53.65
C VAL A 700 10.48 -9.78 53.65
N PHE A 701 9.99 -10.22 52.49
CA PHE A 701 9.39 -11.54 52.29
C PHE A 701 9.79 -12.13 50.94
N GLN A 702 9.91 -13.45 50.89
CA GLN A 702 10.06 -14.25 49.68
C GLN A 702 9.01 -15.36 49.71
N TYR A 703 8.21 -15.45 48.65
CA TYR A 703 7.19 -16.46 48.50
C TYR A 703 7.42 -17.22 47.20
N PRO A 704 7.56 -18.54 47.25
CA PRO A 704 7.85 -19.41 48.41
C PRO A 704 9.28 -19.22 48.95
N GLU A 705 9.57 -19.68 50.17
CA GLU A 705 10.89 -19.49 50.82
C GLU A 705 12.01 -20.33 50.17
N TYR A 706 11.69 -21.52 49.65
CA TYR A 706 12.68 -22.52 49.21
C TYR A 706 12.62 -22.88 47.72
N GLU A 707 11.55 -23.52 47.26
CA GLU A 707 11.36 -23.98 45.87
C GLU A 707 10.27 -23.18 45.17
N PRO A 708 10.40 -22.84 43.87
CA PRO A 708 9.46 -21.98 43.16
C PRO A 708 8.05 -22.57 43.10
N MET A 709 7.06 -21.70 42.90
CA MET A 709 5.73 -22.14 42.48
C MET A 709 5.78 -22.59 41.03
N PHE A 710 5.13 -23.70 40.71
CA PHE A 710 5.03 -24.19 39.35
C PHE A 710 3.61 -23.99 38.79
N PHE A 711 3.52 -23.45 37.59
CA PHE A 711 2.28 -23.30 36.84
C PHE A 711 2.41 -23.92 35.45
N THR A 712 1.38 -24.64 35.01
CA THR A 712 1.28 -25.17 33.65
C THR A 712 -0.18 -25.05 33.21
N TRP A 713 -0.43 -25.03 31.90
CA TRP A 713 -1.77 -24.93 31.32
C TRP A 713 -2.06 -26.09 30.37
N ASP A 714 -3.28 -26.21 29.86
CA ASP A 714 -3.61 -27.25 28.89
C ASP A 714 -3.31 -26.80 27.46
N ASN A 715 -2.88 -27.72 26.59
CA ASN A 715 -2.75 -27.42 25.16
C ASN A 715 -4.14 -27.21 24.53
N TRP A 716 -4.20 -26.46 23.43
CA TRP A 716 -5.45 -26.29 22.67
C TRP A 716 -5.25 -26.30 21.16
N GLU A 717 -6.20 -26.90 20.44
CA GLU A 717 -6.26 -26.85 18.96
C GLU A 717 -7.37 -25.91 18.47
N THR A 718 -8.29 -25.51 19.35
CA THR A 718 -9.38 -24.59 19.05
C THR A 718 -9.53 -23.60 20.20
N PRO A 719 -9.16 -22.32 20.00
CA PRO A 719 -9.25 -21.34 21.06
C PRO A 719 -10.71 -21.00 21.37
N ALA A 720 -11.02 -20.86 22.66
CA ALA A 720 -12.28 -20.28 23.10
C ALA A 720 -12.25 -18.76 22.90
N TYR A 721 -13.37 -18.19 22.47
CA TYR A 721 -13.55 -16.76 22.29
C TYR A 721 -15.01 -16.35 22.48
N THR A 722 -15.24 -15.06 22.63
CA THR A 722 -16.56 -14.41 22.71
C THR A 722 -16.58 -13.16 21.82
N GLU A 723 -17.76 -12.73 21.42
CA GLU A 723 -17.96 -11.52 20.62
C GLU A 723 -18.36 -10.33 21.52
N ARG A 724 -17.69 -9.18 21.36
CA ARG A 724 -18.08 -7.93 22.02
C ARG A 724 -17.83 -6.72 21.13
N LEU A 725 -18.82 -5.82 21.04
CA LEU A 725 -18.63 -4.53 20.37
C LEU A 725 -17.67 -3.63 21.16
N LYS A 726 -16.65 -3.10 20.48
CA LYS A 726 -15.75 -2.08 21.01
C LYS A 726 -16.40 -0.68 20.93
N PRO A 727 -15.94 0.32 21.72
CA PRO A 727 -16.44 1.70 21.70
C PRO A 727 -16.52 2.34 20.31
N ILE A 728 -15.60 1.97 19.40
CA ILE A 728 -15.59 2.45 18.02
C ILE A 728 -16.91 2.16 17.28
N TYR A 729 -17.61 1.07 17.62
CA TYR A 729 -18.92 0.77 17.06
C TYR A 729 -19.92 1.91 17.28
N ASP A 730 -20.03 2.39 18.53
CA ASP A 730 -20.97 3.47 18.85
C ASP A 730 -20.50 4.81 18.28
N THR A 731 -19.18 5.05 18.23
CA THR A 731 -18.60 6.23 17.58
C THR A 731 -18.96 6.29 16.10
N LEU A 732 -18.68 5.23 15.34
CA LEU A 732 -19.03 5.15 13.93
C LEU A 732 -20.54 5.18 13.72
N LYS A 733 -21.32 4.47 14.56
CA LYS A 733 -22.79 4.49 14.50
C LYS A 733 -23.37 5.89 14.59
N ASN A 734 -22.85 6.70 15.52
CA ASN A 734 -23.29 8.08 15.72
C ASN A 734 -22.89 8.96 14.52
N TYR A 735 -21.64 8.87 14.07
CA TYR A 735 -21.15 9.69 12.96
C TYR A 735 -21.77 9.29 11.60
N PHE A 736 -21.83 7.99 11.28
CA PHE A 736 -22.52 7.49 10.09
C PHE A 736 -24.02 7.82 10.08
N GLY A 737 -24.64 8.01 11.23
CA GLY A 737 -26.00 8.49 11.37
C GLY A 737 -26.17 9.99 11.10
N SER A 738 -25.12 10.80 11.27
CA SER A 738 -25.16 12.26 11.11
C SER A 738 -24.84 12.73 9.69
N ILE A 739 -23.97 12.02 8.96
CA ILE A 739 -23.55 12.43 7.61
C ILE A 739 -24.48 11.91 6.49
N LYS A 740 -24.68 12.74 5.45
CA LYS A 740 -25.44 12.43 4.22
C LYS A 740 -24.59 12.72 2.98
N GLY A 741 -24.87 12.03 1.87
CA GLY A 741 -24.10 12.12 0.62
C GLY A 741 -24.40 13.32 -0.28
N ASP A 742 -24.91 14.43 0.26
CA ASP A 742 -25.49 15.51 -0.55
C ASP A 742 -24.53 16.68 -0.87
N LYS A 743 -23.22 16.56 -0.60
CA LYS A 743 -22.27 17.63 -0.98
C LYS A 743 -22.27 17.80 -2.52
N ASP A 744 -22.65 19.00 -2.98
CA ASP A 744 -22.58 19.43 -4.39
C ASP A 744 -21.24 20.13 -4.62
N THR A 745 -20.21 19.38 -4.99
CA THR A 745 -18.98 19.99 -5.53
C THR A 745 -19.17 20.20 -7.03
N ILE A 746 -19.68 21.37 -7.42
CA ILE A 746 -19.75 21.75 -8.84
C ILE A 746 -18.32 22.05 -9.29
N VAL A 747 -17.68 21.10 -9.97
CA VAL A 747 -16.47 21.36 -10.75
C VAL A 747 -16.86 21.42 -12.22
N PHE A 748 -17.41 22.55 -12.61
CA PHE A 748 -17.21 23.04 -13.96
C PHE A 748 -16.61 24.43 -13.83
N SER A 749 -15.35 24.55 -14.23
CA SER A 749 -14.76 25.85 -14.54
C SER A 749 -15.70 26.57 -15.51
N ASN A 750 -15.83 27.89 -15.36
CA ASN A 750 -16.51 28.76 -16.30
C ASN A 750 -15.80 28.67 -17.67
N ILE A 751 -16.04 27.62 -18.45
CA ILE A 751 -15.62 27.55 -19.85
C ILE A 751 -16.57 28.48 -20.59
N GLU A 752 -16.11 29.69 -20.85
CA GLU A 752 -16.88 30.70 -21.59
C GLU A 752 -16.94 30.34 -23.10
N GLN A 753 -15.88 29.71 -23.64
CA GLN A 753 -15.80 29.33 -25.05
C GLN A 753 -14.91 28.10 -25.28
N GLU A 754 -15.26 27.24 -26.25
CA GLU A 754 -14.40 26.13 -26.68
C GLU A 754 -13.13 26.63 -27.37
N LYS A 755 -11.99 25.97 -27.13
CA LYS A 755 -10.67 26.39 -27.67
C LYS A 755 -9.75 25.19 -27.87
N PHE A 756 -8.92 25.25 -28.91
CA PHE A 756 -7.77 24.38 -29.12
C PHE A 756 -6.46 25.14 -28.90
N GLU A 757 -5.47 24.51 -28.29
CA GLU A 757 -4.11 25.05 -28.21
C GLU A 757 -3.08 23.92 -28.20
N ILE A 758 -1.88 24.20 -28.71
CA ILE A 758 -0.72 23.31 -28.57
C ILE A 758 -0.15 23.55 -27.17
N ALA A 759 -0.04 22.49 -26.36
CA ALA A 759 0.51 22.55 -25.02
C ALA A 759 1.97 23.04 -25.05
N ASN A 760 2.40 23.71 -23.99
CA ASN A 760 3.76 24.28 -23.94
C ASN A 760 4.85 23.21 -23.96
N TYR A 761 4.58 22.05 -23.39
CA TYR A 761 5.43 20.87 -23.42
C TYR A 761 4.56 19.63 -23.65
N PHE A 762 5.18 18.56 -24.14
CA PHE A 762 4.54 17.27 -24.36
C PHE A 762 3.77 16.81 -23.11
N GLU A 763 2.60 16.18 -23.30
CA GLU A 763 1.67 15.75 -22.24
C GLU A 763 1.17 16.87 -21.31
N ASP A 764 1.17 18.13 -21.77
CA ASP A 764 0.79 19.29 -20.94
C ASP A 764 1.64 19.40 -19.65
N ARG A 765 2.89 18.96 -19.75
CA ARG A 765 3.85 19.04 -18.64
C ARG A 765 4.18 20.50 -18.37
N LYS A 766 4.42 20.82 -17.09
CA LYS A 766 4.62 22.21 -16.66
C LYS A 766 5.98 22.79 -17.10
N ALA A 767 6.95 21.95 -17.43
CA ALA A 767 8.30 22.30 -17.86
C ALA A 767 8.96 21.07 -18.49
N ALA A 768 10.18 21.22 -19.01
CA ALA A 768 10.98 20.13 -19.54
C ALA A 768 12.41 20.12 -18.98
N ILE A 769 13.03 18.94 -18.99
CA ILE A 769 14.38 18.68 -18.51
C ILE A 769 15.12 17.83 -19.55
N SER A 770 16.33 18.22 -19.90
CA SER A 770 17.31 17.36 -20.58
C SER A 770 18.46 17.05 -19.63
N ILE A 771 18.79 15.77 -19.50
CA ILE A 771 19.95 15.29 -18.75
C ILE A 771 21.04 15.01 -19.77
N THR A 772 22.17 15.68 -19.66
CA THR A 772 23.28 15.55 -20.62
C THR A 772 24.59 15.24 -19.92
N PHE A 773 25.41 14.42 -20.57
CA PHE A 773 26.74 14.06 -20.10
C PHE A 773 27.82 14.52 -21.07
N ASP A 774 28.76 15.34 -20.60
CA ASP A 774 29.84 15.92 -21.40
C ASP A 774 31.15 15.14 -21.22
N ASN A 775 32.11 15.33 -22.14
CA ASN A 775 33.42 14.69 -22.14
C ASN A 775 33.41 13.17 -22.40
N ALA A 776 32.29 12.50 -22.68
CA ALA A 776 32.28 11.07 -23.06
C ALA A 776 32.96 10.13 -22.04
N GLY A 777 32.87 10.41 -20.73
CA GLY A 777 33.52 9.62 -19.69
C GLY A 777 32.86 8.25 -19.52
N PHE A 778 33.65 7.17 -19.48
CA PHE A 778 33.12 5.80 -19.32
C PHE A 778 32.31 5.61 -18.03
N SER A 779 32.61 6.38 -16.98
CA SER A 779 31.86 6.31 -15.72
C SER A 779 30.40 6.77 -15.83
N GLN A 780 30.05 7.51 -16.89
CA GLN A 780 28.66 7.87 -17.22
C GLN A 780 27.88 6.62 -17.66
N TYR A 781 28.51 5.76 -18.45
CA TYR A 781 27.95 4.48 -18.87
C TYR A 781 27.89 3.48 -17.71
N GLU A 782 28.93 3.44 -16.87
CA GLU A 782 29.03 2.48 -15.76
C GLU A 782 28.06 2.80 -14.60
N TYR A 783 27.88 4.08 -14.27
CA TYR A 783 27.10 4.48 -13.09
C TYR A 783 25.80 5.22 -13.43
N ALA A 784 25.82 6.18 -14.37
CA ALA A 784 24.63 6.98 -14.67
C ALA A 784 23.58 6.18 -15.45
N PHE A 785 23.99 5.50 -16.52
CA PHE A 785 23.08 4.79 -17.40
C PHE A 785 22.24 3.71 -16.69
N PRO A 786 22.79 2.85 -15.80
CA PRO A 786 21.97 1.90 -15.03
C PRO A 786 20.91 2.59 -14.16
N LEU A 787 21.23 3.74 -13.55
CA LEU A 787 20.28 4.50 -12.73
C LEU A 787 19.18 5.13 -13.59
N LEU A 788 19.53 5.73 -14.74
CA LEU A 788 18.54 6.28 -15.66
C LEU A 788 17.61 5.19 -16.18
N ASN A 789 18.17 4.03 -16.56
CA ASN A 789 17.40 2.86 -16.98
C ASN A 789 16.52 2.29 -15.86
N LYS A 790 16.96 2.35 -14.58
CA LYS A 790 16.11 1.97 -13.42
C LYS A 790 14.81 2.77 -13.39
N TYR A 791 14.87 4.06 -13.76
CA TYR A 791 13.73 4.99 -13.78
C TYR A 791 13.07 5.16 -15.16
N GLY A 792 13.56 4.47 -16.20
CA GLY A 792 13.07 4.64 -17.57
C GLY A 792 13.35 6.02 -18.18
N LEU A 793 14.38 6.71 -17.70
CA LEU A 793 14.77 8.05 -18.17
C LEU A 793 15.74 7.94 -19.34
N GLN A 794 15.60 8.86 -20.29
CA GLN A 794 16.49 9.03 -21.45
C GLN A 794 17.36 10.29 -21.26
N ALA A 795 18.58 10.25 -21.78
CA ALA A 795 19.56 11.32 -21.66
C ALA A 795 20.42 11.45 -22.92
N ASP A 796 21.23 12.51 -22.97
CA ASP A 796 22.21 12.79 -24.00
C ASP A 796 23.61 12.40 -23.51
N PHE A 797 24.35 11.59 -24.29
CA PHE A 797 25.70 11.17 -23.96
C PHE A 797 26.70 11.69 -24.98
N SER A 798 27.68 12.45 -24.52
CA SER A 798 28.70 12.98 -25.42
C SER A 798 29.64 11.89 -25.93
N ILE A 799 30.15 12.12 -27.12
CA ILE A 799 31.13 11.31 -27.86
C ILE A 799 32.12 12.30 -28.48
N ILE A 800 33.40 11.95 -28.43
CA ILE A 800 34.46 12.76 -29.05
C ILE A 800 35.01 11.90 -30.19
N PRO A 801 34.53 12.09 -31.43
CA PRO A 801 34.87 11.22 -32.57
C PRO A 801 36.37 10.98 -32.72
N GLU A 802 37.18 12.02 -32.50
CA GLU A 802 38.64 12.00 -32.64
C GLU A 802 39.32 11.10 -31.61
N LEU A 803 38.64 10.82 -30.48
CA LEU A 803 39.15 10.05 -29.35
C LEU A 803 38.37 8.74 -29.11
N THR A 804 37.35 8.44 -29.91
CA THR A 804 36.45 7.29 -29.72
C THR A 804 36.95 6.06 -30.48
N GLU A 805 37.22 4.98 -29.76
CA GLU A 805 37.58 3.66 -30.31
C GLU A 805 36.43 2.64 -30.22
N ASN A 806 36.62 1.44 -30.78
CA ASN A 806 35.63 0.36 -30.71
C ASN A 806 35.29 -0.02 -29.26
N MET A 807 36.33 -0.22 -28.44
CA MET A 807 36.21 -0.55 -27.01
C MET A 807 36.62 0.65 -26.16
N PRO A 808 36.15 0.74 -24.91
CA PRO A 808 36.58 1.78 -23.98
C PRO A 808 38.10 1.82 -23.81
N ASN A 809 38.71 2.97 -24.09
CA ASN A 809 40.16 3.20 -23.99
C ASN A 809 40.45 4.34 -22.98
N VAL A 810 41.68 4.40 -22.46
CA VAL A 810 42.14 5.48 -21.58
C VAL A 810 42.86 6.53 -22.42
N VAL A 811 42.40 7.77 -22.33
CA VAL A 811 42.94 8.91 -23.09
C VAL A 811 43.40 9.99 -22.12
N ASN A 812 44.51 10.66 -22.43
CA ASN A 812 44.95 11.87 -21.71
C ASN A 812 44.10 13.06 -22.17
N ILE A 813 43.56 13.83 -21.22
CA ILE A 813 42.80 15.05 -21.50
C ILE A 813 43.63 16.30 -21.19
N ASP A 814 43.15 17.47 -21.65
CA ASP A 814 43.68 18.79 -21.29
C ASP A 814 43.95 18.84 -19.78
N GLU A 815 45.16 19.27 -19.41
CA GLU A 815 45.68 19.32 -18.02
C GLU A 815 46.17 18.00 -17.40
N GLY A 816 46.33 16.91 -18.16
CA GLY A 816 47.14 15.74 -17.75
C GLY A 816 46.42 14.63 -16.98
N ILE A 817 45.08 14.64 -16.97
CA ILE A 817 44.26 13.60 -16.34
C ILE A 817 44.03 12.44 -17.32
N LYS A 818 44.17 11.20 -16.85
CA LYS A 818 43.84 9.99 -17.62
C LYS A 818 42.41 9.57 -17.33
N THR A 819 41.54 9.59 -18.33
CA THR A 819 40.15 9.13 -18.17
C THR A 819 39.82 8.04 -19.18
N LYS A 820 39.05 7.03 -18.75
CA LYS A 820 38.50 6.01 -19.64
C LYS A 820 37.29 6.61 -20.37
N ARG A 821 37.20 6.44 -21.69
CA ARG A 821 36.15 7.02 -22.53
C ARG A 821 35.16 5.95 -23.02
N ILE A 822 33.95 6.38 -23.38
CA ILE A 822 32.91 5.55 -24.01
C ILE A 822 33.39 5.13 -25.40
N GLY A 823 33.27 3.83 -25.72
CA GLY A 823 33.57 3.29 -27.04
C GLY A 823 32.33 3.10 -27.91
N TYR A 824 32.51 2.75 -29.19
CA TYR A 824 31.42 2.54 -30.15
C TYR A 824 30.39 1.49 -29.70
N PHE A 825 30.82 0.42 -29.02
CA PHE A 825 29.88 -0.60 -28.53
C PHE A 825 28.91 -0.04 -27.47
N GLN A 826 29.42 0.72 -26.50
CA GLN A 826 28.60 1.36 -25.47
C GLN A 826 27.68 2.42 -26.06
N ALA A 827 28.17 3.22 -27.02
CA ALA A 827 27.36 4.20 -27.73
C ALA A 827 26.15 3.55 -28.42
N LYS A 828 26.33 2.39 -29.08
CA LYS A 828 25.24 1.63 -29.69
C LYS A 828 24.23 1.10 -28.66
N GLU A 829 24.70 0.66 -27.48
CA GLU A 829 23.81 0.22 -26.41
C GLU A 829 22.96 1.37 -25.84
N LEU A 830 23.58 2.53 -25.63
CA LEU A 830 22.88 3.75 -25.18
C LEU A 830 21.75 4.13 -26.15
N ILE A 831 22.05 4.17 -27.46
CA ILE A 831 21.05 4.42 -28.52
C ILE A 831 19.95 3.33 -28.51
N GLY A 832 20.33 2.06 -28.33
CA GLY A 832 19.40 0.94 -28.25
C GLY A 832 18.39 1.05 -27.09
N LYS A 833 18.65 1.91 -26.10
CA LYS A 833 17.72 2.25 -25.00
C LYS A 833 17.01 3.61 -25.18
N GLY A 834 17.17 4.25 -26.34
CA GLY A 834 16.52 5.52 -26.67
C GLY A 834 17.22 6.76 -26.13
N ASN A 835 18.48 6.64 -25.68
CA ASN A 835 19.34 7.80 -25.40
C ASN A 835 19.88 8.38 -26.70
N GLU A 836 20.34 9.63 -26.65
CA GLU A 836 20.93 10.32 -27.80
C GLU A 836 22.42 10.55 -27.62
N LEU A 837 23.11 10.77 -28.74
CA LEU A 837 24.55 11.06 -28.74
C LEU A 837 24.78 12.53 -29.11
N ALA A 838 25.58 13.22 -28.29
CA ALA A 838 26.02 14.58 -28.55
C ALA A 838 27.46 14.58 -29.06
N ILE A 839 27.73 15.17 -30.22
CA ILE A 839 29.09 15.24 -30.76
C ILE A 839 29.84 16.44 -30.16
N GLN A 840 30.94 16.16 -29.49
CA GLN A 840 31.88 17.15 -28.96
C GLN A 840 33.19 17.10 -29.76
N THR A 841 33.65 18.22 -30.32
CA THR A 841 34.87 18.28 -31.14
C THR A 841 35.97 19.09 -30.49
N VAL A 842 37.22 18.76 -30.83
CA VAL A 842 38.41 19.41 -30.24
C VAL A 842 39.01 20.47 -31.17
N GLU A 843 38.91 20.34 -32.50
CA GLU A 843 39.71 21.20 -33.41
C GLU A 843 39.00 21.85 -34.62
N GLU A 844 37.85 21.38 -35.16
CA GLU A 844 37.14 22.05 -36.29
C GLU A 844 35.61 21.76 -36.35
N PRO A 845 34.80 22.58 -37.08
CA PRO A 845 33.39 22.27 -37.32
C PRO A 845 33.23 21.07 -38.26
N ILE A 846 32.45 20.07 -37.84
CA ILE A 846 32.22 18.83 -38.59
C ILE A 846 31.27 19.07 -39.78
N ASN A 847 31.62 18.47 -40.93
CA ASN A 847 30.74 18.24 -42.08
C ASN A 847 30.07 16.85 -41.95
N GLU A 848 28.80 16.70 -42.33
CA GLU A 848 28.01 15.45 -42.28
C GLU A 848 28.70 14.22 -42.91
N ASN A 849 29.73 14.44 -43.74
CA ASN A 849 30.51 13.40 -44.42
C ASN A 849 31.71 12.85 -43.62
N ASN A 850 31.95 13.27 -42.38
CA ASN A 850 33.04 12.73 -41.56
C ASN A 850 32.77 11.28 -41.12
N ILE A 851 33.85 10.51 -40.98
CA ILE A 851 33.93 9.03 -40.77
C ILE A 851 33.05 8.49 -39.62
N PHE A 852 32.58 9.36 -38.73
CA PHE A 852 31.80 9.03 -37.54
C PHE A 852 30.35 8.62 -37.81
N VAL A 853 29.61 9.36 -38.64
CA VAL A 853 28.17 9.12 -38.91
C VAL A 853 27.92 7.76 -39.61
N PRO A 854 28.75 7.32 -40.56
CA PRO A 854 28.62 5.98 -41.16
C PRO A 854 28.81 4.81 -40.18
N ALA A 855 29.56 4.98 -39.07
CA ALA A 855 29.90 3.90 -38.14
C ALA A 855 28.80 3.58 -37.10
N ILE A 856 27.89 4.54 -36.85
CA ILE A 856 26.82 4.45 -35.83
C ILE A 856 25.39 4.52 -36.42
N ASN A 857 25.24 4.50 -37.76
CA ASN A 857 23.99 4.61 -38.55
C ASN A 857 23.57 6.07 -38.85
N LYS A 858 22.96 6.29 -40.03
CA LYS A 858 22.56 7.61 -40.57
C LYS A 858 21.31 8.23 -39.91
N GLU A 859 20.58 7.48 -39.08
CA GLU A 859 19.31 7.93 -38.46
C GLU A 859 19.49 8.62 -37.10
N LEU A 860 20.71 9.02 -36.74
CA LEU A 860 20.98 9.68 -35.46
C LEU A 860 20.48 11.13 -35.48
N SER A 861 19.65 11.49 -34.49
CA SER A 861 19.42 12.90 -34.13
C SER A 861 20.67 13.40 -33.41
N VAL A 862 21.59 13.99 -34.17
CA VAL A 862 22.88 14.45 -33.65
C VAL A 862 22.74 15.87 -33.10
N ILE A 863 23.06 16.04 -31.81
CA ILE A 863 23.27 17.35 -31.20
C ILE A 863 24.75 17.71 -31.36
N HIS A 864 25.04 18.95 -31.76
CA HIS A 864 26.43 19.43 -31.89
C HIS A 864 26.80 20.34 -30.72
N LEU A 865 27.91 20.01 -30.04
CA LEU A 865 28.50 20.81 -28.97
C LEU A 865 29.62 21.67 -29.57
N LYS A 866 29.45 22.99 -29.51
CA LYS A 866 30.29 23.98 -30.20
C LYS A 866 31.51 24.36 -29.35
N PRO A 867 32.76 24.09 -29.77
CA PRO A 867 33.92 24.77 -29.21
C PRO A 867 33.86 26.25 -29.62
N HIS A 868 34.25 27.16 -28.73
CA HIS A 868 34.11 28.61 -28.83
C HIS A 868 34.16 29.19 -30.27
N ASN A 869 33.13 29.98 -30.64
CA ASN A 869 33.12 31.06 -31.67
C ASN A 869 32.75 30.86 -33.17
N ASN A 870 32.21 29.75 -33.70
CA ASN A 870 31.69 29.73 -35.11
C ASN A 870 30.21 29.34 -35.29
N GLU A 871 29.39 30.19 -35.92
CA GLU A 871 27.95 29.97 -36.21
C GLU A 871 27.76 28.97 -37.36
N LEU A 872 27.23 27.80 -37.05
CA LEU A 872 26.58 26.91 -38.02
C LEU A 872 25.07 27.18 -37.90
N GLU A 873 24.45 27.62 -38.99
CA GLU A 873 22.99 27.72 -39.10
C GLU A 873 22.50 26.44 -39.78
N ALA A 874 22.02 25.47 -38.99
CA ALA A 874 21.30 24.31 -39.48
C ALA A 874 19.98 24.23 -38.73
N GLU A 875 18.87 24.48 -39.44
CA GLU A 875 17.53 24.56 -38.84
C GLU A 875 17.12 23.27 -38.12
N ASN A 876 17.61 22.11 -38.56
CA ASN A 876 17.24 20.79 -38.03
C ASN A 876 18.13 20.31 -36.86
N ILE A 877 19.13 21.08 -36.43
CA ILE A 877 20.14 20.67 -35.45
C ILE A 877 20.13 21.61 -34.25
N PHE A 878 19.95 21.06 -33.05
CA PHE A 878 20.15 21.83 -31.82
C PHE A 878 21.66 22.00 -31.54
N ILE A 879 22.10 23.25 -31.38
CA ILE A 879 23.48 23.57 -31.01
C ILE A 879 23.49 24.16 -29.59
N ARG A 880 23.92 23.35 -28.62
CA ARG A 880 24.01 23.80 -27.23
C ARG A 880 25.26 24.64 -27.00
N LYS A 881 25.09 25.82 -26.39
CA LYS A 881 26.19 26.65 -25.88
C LYS A 881 26.82 26.04 -24.62
N HIS A 882 28.14 26.23 -24.43
CA HIS A 882 28.78 25.91 -23.16
C HIS A 882 28.21 26.77 -22.03
N GLY A 883 27.84 26.12 -20.92
CA GLY A 883 27.37 26.78 -19.71
C GLY A 883 28.47 27.59 -19.04
N ASN A 884 28.11 28.67 -18.34
CA ASN A 884 29.04 29.41 -17.49
C ASN A 884 29.14 28.72 -16.12
N SER A 885 30.24 28.00 -15.87
CA SER A 885 30.43 27.23 -14.63
C SER A 885 30.41 28.08 -13.34
N LYS A 886 30.58 29.40 -13.44
CA LYS A 886 30.51 30.33 -12.30
C LYS A 886 29.09 30.73 -11.93
N LEU A 887 28.11 30.53 -12.82
CA LEU A 887 26.70 30.85 -12.57
C LEU A 887 25.93 29.57 -12.24
N LYS A 888 24.91 29.70 -11.40
CA LYS A 888 24.03 28.58 -11.00
C LYS A 888 23.06 28.20 -12.12
N GLU A 889 22.51 29.21 -12.78
CA GLU A 889 21.65 29.11 -13.95
C GLU A 889 22.16 30.11 -14.98
N THR A 890 22.29 29.67 -16.24
CA THR A 890 22.54 30.58 -17.37
C THR A 890 21.46 30.38 -18.42
N ILE A 891 20.81 31.48 -18.82
CA ILE A 891 19.74 31.48 -19.81
C ILE A 891 20.36 31.73 -21.18
N TYR A 892 20.01 30.88 -22.14
CA TYR A 892 20.37 31.04 -23.54
C TYR A 892 19.12 31.03 -24.41
N SER A 893 19.30 31.50 -25.65
CA SER A 893 18.30 31.42 -26.69
C SER A 893 18.95 30.86 -27.96
N HIS A 894 18.25 29.95 -28.62
CA HIS A 894 18.61 29.40 -29.93
C HIS A 894 17.32 29.31 -30.76
N ASN A 895 17.30 29.93 -31.95
CA ASN A 895 16.09 30.06 -32.78
C ASN A 895 14.84 30.53 -32.02
N SER A 896 14.99 31.54 -31.15
CA SER A 896 13.92 32.08 -30.30
C SER A 896 13.34 31.10 -29.26
N ILE A 897 14.01 29.97 -29.02
CA ILE A 897 13.69 29.03 -27.94
C ILE A 897 14.64 29.30 -26.77
N ASN A 898 14.06 29.67 -25.63
CA ASN A 898 14.81 29.90 -24.41
C ASN A 898 15.01 28.59 -23.63
N TYR A 899 16.22 28.37 -23.16
CA TYR A 899 16.55 27.25 -22.29
C TYR A 899 17.55 27.67 -21.21
N SER A 900 17.47 27.01 -20.06
CA SER A 900 18.30 27.27 -18.89
C SER A 900 19.29 26.14 -18.70
N ILE A 901 20.58 26.43 -18.78
CA ILE A 901 21.62 25.48 -18.36
C ILE A 901 21.82 25.63 -16.86
N ILE A 902 21.62 24.53 -16.11
CA ILE A 902 21.76 24.50 -14.66
C ILE A 902 23.09 23.83 -14.29
N ASN A 903 23.86 24.49 -13.43
CA ASN A 903 25.06 23.91 -12.85
C ASN A 903 24.68 22.77 -11.91
N THR A 904 25.11 21.54 -12.19
CA THR A 904 24.74 20.37 -11.40
C THR A 904 25.64 20.19 -10.17
N ASN A 905 26.78 20.89 -10.06
CA ASN A 905 27.66 20.81 -8.89
C ASN A 905 27.21 21.71 -7.71
N ILE A 906 25.91 21.85 -7.52
CA ILE A 906 25.24 22.54 -6.40
C ILE A 906 24.64 21.52 -5.43
N ASP A 907 24.32 21.89 -4.20
CA ASP A 907 23.66 20.96 -3.27
C ASP A 907 22.23 20.60 -3.72
N ASN A 908 21.67 19.52 -3.17
CA ASN A 908 20.38 18.99 -3.60
C ASN A 908 19.19 19.90 -3.24
N ARG A 909 19.27 20.72 -2.19
CA ARG A 909 18.19 21.65 -1.84
C ARG A 909 18.18 22.82 -2.80
N GLU A 910 19.37 23.31 -3.15
CA GLU A 910 19.51 24.34 -4.16
C GLU A 910 19.01 23.86 -5.52
N PHE A 911 19.36 22.63 -5.91
CA PHE A 911 18.86 22.00 -7.13
C PHE A 911 17.31 21.90 -7.15
N ASP A 912 16.69 21.43 -6.07
CA ASP A 912 15.23 21.37 -5.91
C ASP A 912 14.57 22.76 -5.94
N SER A 913 15.21 23.78 -5.34
CA SER A 913 14.72 25.16 -5.39
C SER A 913 14.70 25.70 -6.82
N ILE A 914 15.76 25.45 -7.60
CA ILE A 914 15.83 25.85 -9.01
C ILE A 914 14.72 25.16 -9.81
N LEU A 915 14.53 23.85 -9.62
CA LEU A 915 13.46 23.09 -10.27
C LEU A 915 12.08 23.69 -10.01
N LYS A 916 11.78 24.03 -8.75
CA LYS A 916 10.50 24.67 -8.37
C LYS A 916 10.29 26.02 -9.05
N THR A 917 11.33 26.86 -9.11
CA THR A 917 11.26 28.19 -9.77
C THR A 917 11.23 28.12 -11.30
N ASN A 918 11.72 27.02 -11.88
CA ASN A 918 11.85 26.86 -13.33
C ASN A 918 10.66 26.16 -13.99
N THR A 919 9.50 26.24 -13.34
CA THR A 919 8.22 25.94 -13.98
C THR A 919 8.06 26.81 -15.24
N GLY A 920 7.64 26.21 -16.36
CA GLY A 920 7.49 26.87 -17.66
C GLY A 920 8.78 27.03 -18.47
N LYS A 921 9.93 26.47 -18.02
CA LYS A 921 11.22 26.54 -18.72
C LYS A 921 11.69 25.16 -19.22
N TRP A 922 12.54 25.16 -20.24
CA TRP A 922 13.36 24.01 -20.61
C TRP A 922 14.69 24.08 -19.87
N ASN A 923 14.97 23.08 -19.04
CA ASN A 923 16.15 23.00 -18.19
C ASN A 923 17.13 21.97 -18.73
N VAL A 924 18.42 22.28 -18.76
CA VAL A 924 19.48 21.39 -19.22
C VAL A 924 20.47 21.14 -18.08
N PHE A 925 20.61 19.89 -17.67
CA PHE A 925 21.49 19.46 -16.58
C PHE A 925 22.75 18.83 -17.12
N ILE A 926 23.87 19.55 -16.99
CA ILE A 926 25.16 19.09 -17.51
C ILE A 926 25.91 18.35 -16.42
N TYR A 927 26.15 17.07 -16.63
CA TYR A 927 27.02 16.22 -15.83
C TYR A 927 28.29 15.91 -16.63
N HIS A 928 29.41 15.66 -15.93
CA HIS A 928 30.68 15.33 -16.58
C HIS A 928 31.13 13.95 -16.10
N HIS A 929 32.01 13.86 -15.10
CA HIS A 929 32.47 12.59 -14.56
C HIS A 929 31.70 12.20 -13.30
N ILE A 930 31.20 10.97 -13.24
CA ILE A 930 30.57 10.39 -12.04
C ILE A 930 31.56 9.42 -11.40
N TYR A 931 31.65 9.40 -10.08
CA TYR A 931 32.53 8.50 -9.34
C TYR A 931 31.82 7.94 -8.11
N LYS A 932 32.24 6.77 -7.63
CA LYS A 932 31.58 6.09 -6.51
C LYS A 932 32.30 6.32 -5.18
N ASP A 933 33.64 6.31 -5.20
CA ASP A 933 34.47 6.45 -4.00
C ASP A 933 35.41 7.66 -4.11
N SER A 934 35.64 8.36 -2.99
CA SER A 934 36.51 9.53 -2.92
C SER A 934 37.99 9.22 -3.22
N THR A 935 38.39 7.95 -3.14
CA THR A 935 39.73 7.46 -3.52
C THR A 935 39.98 7.52 -5.02
N GLU A 936 38.94 7.46 -5.86
CA GLU A 936 39.03 7.65 -7.32
C GLU A 936 39.50 9.08 -7.67
N ILE A 937 39.39 10.04 -6.74
CA ILE A 937 39.77 11.47 -6.91
C ILE A 937 41.13 11.82 -6.30
N HIS A 938 41.71 10.96 -5.44
CA HIS A 938 42.87 11.34 -4.59
C HIS A 938 44.14 11.77 -5.35
N HIS A 939 44.19 11.62 -6.68
CA HIS A 939 45.29 12.07 -7.54
C HIS A 939 45.09 13.46 -8.18
N ILE A 940 43.98 14.15 -7.92
CA ILE A 940 43.57 15.37 -8.63
C ILE A 940 43.18 16.47 -7.62
N LYS A 941 44.16 17.02 -6.89
CA LYS A 941 43.96 18.18 -6.00
C LYS A 941 44.24 19.49 -6.75
N ASN A 942 43.31 19.90 -7.61
CA ASN A 942 43.29 21.24 -8.21
C ASN A 942 41.84 21.74 -8.27
N GLU A 943 41.53 22.88 -7.66
CA GLU A 943 40.15 23.40 -7.50
C GLU A 943 39.42 23.58 -8.84
N THR A 944 40.15 23.88 -9.92
CA THR A 944 39.61 24.05 -11.28
C THR A 944 39.03 22.76 -11.88
N ILE A 945 39.46 21.60 -11.39
CA ILE A 945 39.09 20.30 -11.94
C ILE A 945 37.93 19.66 -11.16
N GLU A 946 37.81 19.91 -9.85
CA GLU A 946 36.74 19.35 -8.99
C GLU A 946 35.32 19.68 -9.51
N GLN A 947 35.15 20.80 -10.22
CA GLN A 947 33.86 21.18 -10.83
C GLN A 947 33.34 20.20 -11.89
N TYR A 948 34.21 19.35 -12.46
CA TYR A 948 33.86 18.35 -13.47
C TYR A 948 33.60 16.95 -12.89
N PHE A 949 33.61 16.79 -11.57
CA PHE A 949 33.40 15.50 -10.90
C PHE A 949 32.19 15.55 -9.97
N MET A 950 31.36 14.51 -10.01
CA MET A 950 30.20 14.37 -9.15
C MET A 950 30.16 13.00 -8.46
N HIS A 951 29.97 13.02 -7.15
CA HIS A 951 29.75 11.81 -6.38
C HIS A 951 28.43 11.15 -6.79
N PHE A 952 28.44 9.82 -7.01
CA PHE A 952 27.26 9.06 -7.43
C PHE A 952 26.06 9.27 -6.51
N ASP A 953 26.27 9.32 -5.19
CA ASP A 953 25.18 9.60 -4.24
C ASP A 953 24.52 10.97 -4.37
N LYS A 954 25.26 11.99 -4.82
CA LYS A 954 24.71 13.32 -5.12
C LYS A 954 23.93 13.27 -6.43
N PHE A 955 24.53 12.67 -7.46
CA PHE A 955 23.90 12.44 -8.76
C PHE A 955 22.56 11.71 -8.62
N ARG A 956 22.54 10.58 -7.89
CA ARG A 956 21.32 9.77 -7.75
C ARG A 956 20.16 10.54 -7.11
N LYS A 957 20.46 11.37 -6.11
CA LYS A 957 19.46 12.21 -5.43
C LYS A 957 18.97 13.33 -6.36
N GLN A 958 19.84 13.95 -7.14
CA GLN A 958 19.43 14.94 -8.15
C GLN A 958 18.55 14.33 -9.24
N ILE A 959 18.91 13.17 -9.79
CA ILE A 959 18.06 12.47 -10.77
C ILE A 959 16.69 12.13 -10.18
N ARG A 960 16.66 11.72 -8.91
CA ARG A 960 15.41 11.44 -8.21
C ARG A 960 14.57 12.71 -8.03
N LEU A 961 15.17 13.84 -7.63
CA LEU A 961 14.49 15.13 -7.54
C LEU A 961 13.95 15.59 -8.90
N ALA A 962 14.73 15.45 -9.97
CA ALA A 962 14.31 15.77 -11.33
C ALA A 962 13.08 14.97 -11.75
N ARG A 963 13.10 13.64 -11.54
CA ARG A 963 11.94 12.75 -11.78
C ARG A 963 10.72 13.22 -11.00
N ASN A 964 10.91 13.56 -9.72
CA ASN A 964 9.83 13.94 -8.80
C ASN A 964 9.17 15.29 -9.12
N THR A 965 9.73 16.10 -10.04
CA THR A 965 9.07 17.32 -10.55
C THR A 965 7.86 17.03 -11.45
N ASN A 966 7.79 15.81 -11.99
CA ASN A 966 6.81 15.44 -13.01
C ASN A 966 6.90 16.30 -14.28
N PHE A 967 8.07 16.89 -14.56
CA PHE A 967 8.39 17.58 -15.82
C PHE A 967 8.63 16.58 -16.95
N TRP A 968 8.57 17.05 -18.20
CA TRP A 968 8.93 16.22 -19.35
C TRP A 968 10.45 16.02 -19.39
N ILE A 969 10.93 14.82 -19.04
CA ILE A 969 12.35 14.48 -19.15
C ILE A 969 12.60 13.79 -20.48
N ALA A 970 13.41 14.40 -21.35
CA ALA A 970 13.76 13.86 -22.65
C ALA A 970 15.11 14.40 -23.16
N PRO A 971 15.74 13.70 -24.12
CA PRO A 971 16.91 14.20 -24.82
C PRO A 971 16.70 15.60 -25.42
N GLU A 972 17.78 16.37 -25.52
CA GLU A 972 17.72 17.78 -25.97
C GLU A 972 17.07 17.94 -27.34
N SER A 973 17.36 17.04 -28.28
CA SER A 973 16.84 17.16 -29.65
C SER A 973 15.32 17.02 -29.69
N LYS A 974 14.73 16.12 -28.88
CA LYS A 974 13.27 15.92 -28.81
C LYS A 974 12.56 17.16 -28.28
N ILE A 975 13.09 17.77 -27.21
CA ILE A 975 12.50 18.98 -26.62
C ILE A 975 12.66 20.16 -27.57
N TYR A 976 13.84 20.33 -28.18
CA TYR A 976 14.05 21.36 -29.18
C TYR A 976 13.08 21.22 -30.36
N LYS A 977 12.97 20.02 -30.96
CA LYS A 977 12.07 19.75 -32.08
C LYS A 977 10.62 20.04 -31.72
N TYR A 978 10.14 19.60 -30.55
CA TYR A 978 8.78 19.93 -30.08
C TYR A 978 8.54 21.44 -29.99
N LEU A 979 9.47 22.17 -29.36
CA LEU A 979 9.32 23.62 -29.16
C LEU A 979 9.41 24.40 -30.48
N TYR A 980 10.31 23.99 -31.38
CA TYR A 980 10.49 24.62 -32.68
C TYR A 980 9.32 24.31 -33.62
N GLU A 981 8.87 23.06 -33.69
CA GLU A 981 7.68 22.69 -34.45
C GLU A 981 6.45 23.42 -33.96
N LYS A 982 6.25 23.53 -32.64
CA LYS A 982 5.15 24.31 -32.05
C LYS A 982 5.16 25.77 -32.51
N GLN A 983 6.32 26.42 -32.61
CA GLN A 983 6.43 27.82 -33.07
C GLN A 983 6.07 27.99 -34.55
N HIS A 984 6.19 26.93 -35.35
CA HIS A 984 5.92 26.92 -36.80
C HIS A 984 4.65 26.14 -37.18
N SER A 985 3.81 25.84 -36.19
CA SER A 985 2.57 25.09 -36.37
C SER A 985 1.35 25.95 -36.13
N GLU A 986 0.35 25.82 -36.99
CA GLU A 986 -0.98 26.42 -36.82
C GLU A 986 -2.04 25.32 -36.67
N ILE A 987 -3.01 25.52 -35.78
CA ILE A 987 -4.15 24.60 -35.64
C ILE A 987 -5.26 25.04 -36.59
N GLU A 988 -5.59 24.17 -37.55
CA GLU A 988 -6.76 24.28 -38.41
C GLU A 988 -7.89 23.42 -37.84
N VAL A 989 -9.09 23.99 -37.69
CA VAL A 989 -10.26 23.28 -37.14
C VAL A 989 -11.44 23.41 -38.10
N GLU A 990 -11.95 22.28 -38.58
CA GLU A 990 -13.18 22.19 -39.36
C GLU A 990 -14.26 21.46 -38.56
N ARG A 991 -15.52 21.90 -38.68
CA ARG A 991 -16.65 21.32 -37.93
C ARG A 991 -17.80 20.95 -38.83
N PHE A 992 -18.33 19.77 -38.60
CA PHE A 992 -19.50 19.22 -39.27
C PHE A 992 -20.36 18.51 -38.22
N ASP A 993 -21.43 19.17 -37.76
CA ASP A 993 -22.29 18.70 -36.67
C ASP A 993 -21.51 18.32 -35.40
N ASN A 994 -21.46 17.04 -35.05
CA ASN A 994 -20.74 16.52 -33.89
C ASN A 994 -19.30 16.08 -34.21
N LEU A 995 -18.85 16.22 -35.45
CA LEU A 995 -17.49 15.91 -35.87
C LEU A 995 -16.65 17.18 -35.94
N VAL A 996 -15.46 17.11 -35.36
CA VAL A 996 -14.44 18.16 -35.37
C VAL A 996 -13.17 17.57 -35.96
N PHE A 997 -12.68 18.13 -37.05
CA PHE A 997 -11.41 17.75 -37.66
C PHE A 997 -10.36 18.76 -37.25
N VAL A 998 -9.29 18.28 -36.62
CA VAL A 998 -8.20 19.10 -36.11
C VAL A 998 -6.94 18.72 -36.86
N LYS A 999 -6.38 19.67 -37.59
CA LYS A 999 -5.13 19.51 -38.32
C LYS A 999 -4.09 20.47 -37.77
N ILE A 1000 -2.84 20.00 -37.68
CA ILE A 1000 -1.70 20.85 -37.37
C ILE A 1000 -0.98 21.14 -38.69
N SER A 1001 -1.08 22.33 -39.24
CA SER A 1001 -0.32 22.70 -40.44
C SER A 1001 1.07 23.17 -40.06
N ASN A 1002 2.10 22.60 -40.70
CA ASN A 1002 3.50 22.94 -40.44
C ASN A 1002 4.32 22.87 -41.75
N THR A 1003 5.19 23.84 -41.97
CA THR A 1003 5.99 23.99 -43.21
C THR A 1003 7.43 23.48 -43.11
N LEU A 1004 7.85 22.98 -41.95
CA LEU A 1004 9.20 22.45 -41.71
C LEU A 1004 9.42 21.12 -42.44
N ASP A 1005 10.69 20.78 -42.71
CA ASP A 1005 11.06 19.53 -43.37
C ASP A 1005 10.65 18.31 -42.53
N PRO A 1006 9.73 17.44 -43.01
CA PRO A 1006 9.22 16.30 -42.24
C PRO A 1006 10.27 15.23 -41.94
N VAL A 1007 11.43 15.26 -42.60
CA VAL A 1007 12.55 14.36 -42.30
C VAL A 1007 13.24 14.74 -40.99
N GLY A 1008 13.42 16.05 -40.75
CA GLY A 1008 14.02 16.57 -39.52
C GLY A 1008 13.01 16.80 -38.39
N PHE A 1009 11.77 17.14 -38.75
CA PHE A 1009 10.71 17.60 -37.87
C PHE A 1009 9.42 16.79 -38.05
N ASN A 1010 9.14 15.90 -37.11
CA ASN A 1010 7.93 15.08 -37.06
C ASN A 1010 7.59 14.70 -35.61
N GLN A 1011 7.85 15.62 -34.68
CA GLN A 1011 7.63 15.41 -33.25
C GLN A 1011 6.15 15.54 -32.92
N GLU A 1012 5.63 14.60 -32.14
CA GLU A 1012 4.23 14.66 -31.71
C GLU A 1012 3.97 15.90 -30.85
N LEU A 1013 2.93 16.65 -31.19
CA LEU A 1013 2.48 17.83 -30.48
C LEU A 1013 1.23 17.51 -29.66
N THR A 1014 1.25 17.89 -28.38
CA THR A 1014 0.11 17.67 -27.49
C THR A 1014 -0.91 18.79 -27.69
N ILE A 1015 -2.11 18.45 -28.11
CA ILE A 1015 -3.22 19.36 -28.31
C ILE A 1015 -4.13 19.33 -27.08
N LYS A 1016 -4.43 20.52 -26.53
CA LYS A 1016 -5.44 20.70 -25.48
C LYS A 1016 -6.74 21.15 -26.13
N TYR A 1017 -7.81 20.42 -25.86
CA TYR A 1017 -9.15 20.80 -26.30
C TYR A 1017 -10.02 21.13 -25.09
N TYR A 1018 -10.32 22.42 -24.91
CA TYR A 1018 -11.22 22.92 -23.87
C TYR A 1018 -12.67 22.80 -24.37
N THR A 1019 -13.49 22.06 -23.63
CA THR A 1019 -14.87 21.78 -24.01
C THR A 1019 -15.70 21.48 -22.76
N LYS A 1020 -17.03 21.63 -22.89
CA LYS A 1020 -18.02 21.17 -21.91
C LYS A 1020 -18.48 19.74 -22.18
N SER A 1021 -18.17 19.20 -23.35
CA SER A 1021 -18.51 17.83 -23.74
C SER A 1021 -17.89 16.85 -22.76
N ARG A 1022 -18.66 15.88 -22.33
CA ARG A 1022 -18.28 14.86 -21.36
C ARG A 1022 -17.50 13.73 -22.02
N PHE A 1023 -17.94 13.27 -23.18
CA PHE A 1023 -17.32 12.16 -23.91
C PHE A 1023 -16.87 12.61 -25.30
N ILE A 1024 -15.58 12.43 -25.59
CA ILE A 1024 -14.99 12.74 -26.89
C ILE A 1024 -14.21 11.53 -27.37
N LYS A 1025 -14.48 11.08 -28.59
CA LYS A 1025 -13.71 10.02 -29.24
C LYS A 1025 -12.72 10.65 -30.23
N VAL A 1026 -11.45 10.37 -30.03
CA VAL A 1026 -10.35 10.84 -30.89
C VAL A 1026 -9.88 9.67 -31.75
N THR A 1027 -9.74 9.92 -33.05
CA THR A 1027 -9.22 8.97 -34.03
C THR A 1027 -8.24 9.64 -34.98
N ASN A 1028 -7.32 8.87 -35.56
CA ASN A 1028 -6.22 9.38 -36.41
C ASN A 1028 -5.30 10.33 -35.64
N SER A 1029 -4.95 9.95 -34.42
CA SER A 1029 -4.00 10.60 -33.54
C SER A 1029 -3.04 9.56 -32.94
N SER A 1030 -1.95 10.00 -32.33
CA SER A 1030 -1.02 9.10 -31.63
C SER A 1030 -1.61 8.52 -30.33
N THR A 1031 -2.68 9.14 -29.83
CA THR A 1031 -3.39 8.73 -28.61
C THR A 1031 -4.87 8.49 -28.90
N ASP A 1032 -5.16 7.60 -29.84
CA ASP A 1032 -6.53 7.24 -30.19
C ASP A 1032 -7.29 6.62 -29.01
N GLY A 1033 -8.54 7.03 -28.82
CA GLY A 1033 -9.38 6.50 -27.77
C GLY A 1033 -10.61 7.36 -27.46
N VAL A 1034 -11.36 6.93 -26.46
CA VAL A 1034 -12.44 7.72 -25.86
C VAL A 1034 -11.91 8.39 -24.60
N TYR A 1035 -12.21 9.66 -24.44
CA TYR A 1035 -11.81 10.50 -23.33
C TYR A 1035 -13.03 10.91 -22.52
N THR A 1036 -12.91 10.82 -21.20
CA THR A 1036 -13.86 11.43 -20.26
C THR A 1036 -13.30 12.78 -19.84
N ASN A 1037 -14.05 13.85 -20.10
CA ASN A 1037 -13.64 15.20 -19.71
C ASN A 1037 -13.82 15.43 -18.21
N LYS A 1038 -12.74 15.23 -17.46
CA LYS A 1038 -12.70 15.33 -15.99
C LYS A 1038 -12.31 16.73 -15.48
N LYS A 1039 -11.64 17.52 -16.31
CA LYS A 1039 -10.94 18.77 -15.91
C LYS A 1039 -11.43 20.02 -16.64
N GLY A 1040 -12.40 19.87 -17.56
CA GLY A 1040 -12.83 20.92 -18.49
C GLY A 1040 -12.02 20.98 -19.79
N TYR A 1041 -11.10 20.05 -19.99
CA TYR A 1041 -10.37 19.85 -21.23
C TYR A 1041 -9.89 18.40 -21.33
N ILE A 1042 -9.57 17.97 -22.55
CA ILE A 1042 -8.85 16.74 -22.84
C ILE A 1042 -7.51 17.06 -23.51
N THR A 1043 -6.58 16.11 -23.48
CA THR A 1043 -5.31 16.20 -24.21
C THR A 1043 -5.13 14.98 -25.11
N PHE A 1044 -4.66 15.20 -26.33
CA PHE A 1044 -4.32 14.16 -27.29
C PHE A 1044 -3.09 14.57 -28.10
N ASP A 1045 -2.32 13.60 -28.58
CA ASP A 1045 -1.07 13.84 -29.30
C ASP A 1045 -1.29 13.65 -30.81
N LEU A 1046 -0.84 14.61 -31.61
CA LEU A 1046 -1.00 14.62 -33.08
C LEU A 1046 0.31 15.07 -33.74
N LYS A 1047 0.69 14.42 -34.85
CA LYS A 1047 1.87 14.81 -35.61
C LYS A 1047 1.59 16.01 -36.53
N PRO A 1048 2.61 16.78 -36.88
CA PRO A 1048 2.48 17.83 -37.87
C PRO A 1048 1.95 17.28 -39.20
N ASN A 1049 1.11 18.06 -39.86
CA ASN A 1049 0.42 17.78 -41.12
C ASN A 1049 -0.54 16.57 -41.11
N GLU A 1050 -0.80 15.96 -39.95
CA GLU A 1050 -1.86 14.97 -39.78
C GLU A 1050 -3.18 15.62 -39.35
N THR A 1051 -4.30 14.91 -39.56
CA THR A 1051 -5.64 15.37 -39.18
C THR A 1051 -6.30 14.36 -38.25
N ALA A 1052 -6.51 14.76 -37.00
CA ALA A 1052 -7.31 14.01 -36.04
C ALA A 1052 -8.79 14.27 -36.27
N LYS A 1053 -9.62 13.23 -36.12
CA LYS A 1053 -11.07 13.33 -36.08
C LYS A 1053 -11.56 13.15 -34.65
N LEU A 1054 -12.21 14.18 -34.12
CA LEU A 1054 -12.88 14.21 -32.83
C LEU A 1054 -14.39 14.04 -33.06
N GLU A 1055 -14.99 13.06 -32.42
CA GLU A 1055 -16.42 12.83 -32.39
C GLU A 1055 -16.94 13.22 -31.00
N ILE A 1056 -17.77 14.27 -30.94
CA ILE A 1056 -18.43 14.73 -29.73
C ILE A 1056 -19.65 13.84 -29.50
N ILE A 1057 -19.67 13.15 -28.35
CA ILE A 1057 -20.66 12.12 -28.06
C ILE A 1057 -21.75 12.63 -27.11
N GLU A 1058 -21.34 13.27 -26.00
CA GLU A 1058 -22.24 13.83 -24.96
C GLU A 1058 -21.69 15.16 -24.45
#